data_AF-A0A919K3B1-F1
#
_entry.id   AF-A0A919K3B1-F1
#
_cell.length_a   1.000
_cell.length_b   1.000
_cell.length_c   1.000
_cell.angle_alpha   90.00
_cell.angle_beta   90.00
_cell.angle_gamma   90.00
#
_symmetry.space_group_name_H-M   'P 1'
#
loop_
_entity.id
_entity.type
_entity.pdbx_description
1 polymer ?
#
loop_
_entity_poly.entity_id
_entity_poly.type
_entity_poly.pdbx_seq_one_letter_code
_entity_poly.pdbx_strand_id
1 'polypeptide(L)'
;MGSGPGTRQHGDERSDRVTDAGPEAAHGAPVPAPAAQLAMLQASGGNAMVLRLMQLLADGDRVTADGEAGWAEQIGAWLGLGDGASPAPVDRLAWIEGLPSYLKDQIDTFGQAKVDKATGAAQQKLLDERQRNRTTFLDNMIRFLGGEDQVRAHFQAIHPIAIGRGAELWMHDSARERLLEVQADLAAKQIPMPSTTVGQHLRGRHLHSNTGAGMMTHGLGFACDWKAYAAPHIKDPKLHTLFETVTGGPASFQLEVDGRKLGGDARRTLIEQMGRGTADPAKARRLLDSITAEYHRLVAASAGFKTSLPESALEQLREVEGLRAAAEKLAARFKKASARDRPAIEAELAAAQQAFEEKKAEVQAGLSTIFQPWLDEIALRSAGIEQAAADQGVDLRGEVTTAETLKQLGADSATLTAGVQKMERTAGKLLDAVRTTHRSALQNAADAGLLPDDAAERATAEEQLAEAVLLESQLIDLLPDREAKTQKQEDVRGRKRTVEQLTRALDKTGGRLGEHRTGLNEIDAPLRERRTERQETADDLAGRKQRNADVTTIVGKGGLAQLQAERKKLYWLDETARALSTDIDFVLKSRAVSDPGIVQLLGLTGGTQGGGFFTPDPEQGGEREAAAGTWSNTHGFNLEFFKSMVQHGFELGVAWDGQSDTMHFELAEGRRLATTNAAAH
;
A
#
# COMPACT_ATOMS: atom_id res chain seq x y z
N MET A 1 -44.33 35.50 -14.50
CA MET A 1 -44.55 35.87 -15.91
C MET A 1 -43.41 35.27 -16.73
N GLY A 2 -43.74 34.48 -17.76
CA GLY A 2 -42.83 33.82 -18.74
C GLY A 2 -42.27 32.47 -18.24
N SER A 3 -42.80 31.27 -18.50
CA SER A 3 -43.42 30.61 -19.68
C SER A 3 -42.42 30.15 -20.75
N GLY A 4 -42.19 28.84 -20.82
CA GLY A 4 -41.69 28.12 -22.01
C GLY A 4 -41.04 26.77 -21.72
N PRO A 5 -41.71 25.62 -21.96
CA PRO A 5 -41.11 24.29 -21.92
C PRO A 5 -40.85 23.73 -23.33
N GLY A 6 -39.72 23.04 -23.52
CA GLY A 6 -39.39 22.32 -24.74
C GLY A 6 -39.42 20.80 -24.52
N THR A 7 -40.40 20.14 -25.10
CA THR A 7 -40.52 18.68 -25.23
C THR A 7 -39.75 18.19 -26.47
N ARG A 8 -39.05 17.05 -26.35
CA ARG A 8 -38.63 16.22 -27.51
C ARG A 8 -38.94 14.76 -27.23
N GLN A 9 -39.80 14.22 -28.09
CA GLN A 9 -40.05 12.80 -28.35
C GLN A 9 -39.35 12.39 -29.66
N HIS A 10 -39.38 11.07 -29.93
CA HIS A 10 -38.86 10.28 -31.07
C HIS A 10 -37.58 9.52 -30.73
N GLY A 11 -37.46 8.23 -31.02
CA GLY A 11 -38.34 7.31 -31.74
C GLY A 11 -37.58 5.99 -31.91
N ASP A 12 -38.29 4.91 -31.64
CA ASP A 12 -37.87 3.51 -31.76
C ASP A 12 -38.03 3.08 -33.22
N GLU A 13 -37.06 2.41 -33.85
CA GLU A 13 -37.31 1.62 -35.06
C GLU A 13 -36.23 0.55 -35.31
N ARG A 14 -36.70 -0.70 -35.36
CA ARG A 14 -35.98 -1.93 -35.74
C ARG A 14 -35.76 -1.99 -37.25
N SER A 15 -34.69 -2.67 -37.70
CA SER A 15 -34.78 -3.44 -38.94
C SER A 15 -33.85 -4.66 -38.91
N ASP A 16 -34.46 -5.83 -39.07
CA ASP A 16 -33.84 -7.10 -39.41
C ASP A 16 -33.20 -7.07 -40.81
N ARG A 17 -32.05 -7.74 -40.99
CA ARG A 17 -31.61 -8.18 -42.32
C ARG A 17 -30.85 -9.50 -42.25
N VAL A 18 -31.50 -10.52 -42.82
CA VAL A 18 -30.98 -11.83 -43.18
C VAL A 18 -30.38 -11.74 -44.59
N THR A 19 -29.19 -12.30 -44.82
CA THR A 19 -28.76 -12.79 -46.14
C THR A 19 -27.82 -13.97 -46.01
N ASP A 20 -28.21 -15.09 -46.64
CA ASP A 20 -27.41 -16.26 -46.99
C ASP A 20 -26.36 -15.94 -48.08
N ALA A 21 -25.17 -16.55 -47.97
CA ALA A 21 -24.27 -16.80 -49.10
C ALA A 21 -23.36 -18.03 -48.82
N GLY A 22 -23.23 -18.91 -49.83
CA GLY A 22 -22.57 -20.21 -49.77
C GLY A 22 -21.02 -20.20 -49.89
N PRO A 23 -20.38 -21.38 -50.02
CA PRO A 23 -18.97 -21.58 -49.68
C PRO A 23 -18.02 -21.49 -50.89
N GLU A 24 -16.88 -20.81 -50.71
CA GLU A 24 -15.75 -20.79 -51.65
C GLU A 24 -14.41 -21.11 -50.95
N ALA A 25 -13.44 -21.53 -51.76
CA ALA A 25 -12.29 -22.38 -51.44
C ALA A 25 -11.25 -21.81 -50.45
N ALA A 26 -10.68 -22.72 -49.66
CA ALA A 26 -9.60 -22.45 -48.70
C ALA A 26 -8.22 -22.33 -49.38
N HIS A 27 -7.69 -21.10 -49.42
CA HIS A 27 -6.25 -20.86 -49.55
C HIS A 27 -5.65 -20.70 -48.15
N GLY A 28 -4.61 -21.49 -47.84
CA GLY A 28 -3.95 -21.51 -46.53
C GLY A 28 -3.28 -20.19 -46.17
N ALA A 29 -3.66 -19.63 -45.03
CA ALA A 29 -3.07 -18.43 -44.45
C ALA A 29 -1.66 -18.71 -43.89
N PRO A 30 -0.73 -17.73 -43.94
CA PRO A 30 0.57 -17.84 -43.28
C PRO A 30 0.41 -17.93 -41.76
N VAL A 31 1.16 -18.85 -41.14
CA VAL A 31 1.18 -19.03 -39.68
C VAL A 31 1.96 -17.88 -39.04
N PRO A 32 1.38 -17.11 -38.10
CA PRO A 32 2.11 -16.07 -37.40
C PRO A 32 3.16 -16.67 -36.46
N ALA A 33 4.35 -16.06 -36.41
CA ALA A 33 5.39 -16.45 -35.48
C ALA A 33 4.90 -16.28 -34.02
N PRO A 34 5.18 -17.22 -33.10
CA PRO A 34 4.76 -17.12 -31.70
C PRO A 34 5.35 -15.88 -31.03
N ALA A 35 4.54 -15.13 -30.27
CA ALA A 35 4.92 -13.89 -29.58
C ALA A 35 6.19 -14.00 -28.71
N ALA A 36 6.51 -15.21 -28.23
CA ALA A 36 7.74 -15.48 -27.47
C ALA A 36 9.03 -15.28 -28.30
N GLN A 37 9.00 -15.54 -29.61
CA GLN A 37 10.15 -15.40 -30.49
C GLN A 37 10.40 -13.93 -30.88
N LEU A 38 9.33 -13.15 -31.06
CA LEU A 38 9.41 -11.70 -31.25
C LEU A 38 9.97 -11.00 -30.00
N ALA A 39 9.54 -11.42 -28.82
CA ALA A 39 10.07 -10.90 -27.55
C ALA A 39 11.58 -11.21 -27.39
N MET A 40 12.03 -12.38 -27.82
CA MET A 40 13.44 -12.78 -27.78
C MET A 40 14.31 -11.95 -28.74
N LEU A 41 13.84 -11.70 -29.96
CA LEU A 41 14.51 -10.84 -30.95
C LEU A 41 14.55 -9.36 -30.52
N GLN A 42 13.48 -8.89 -29.87
CA GLN A 42 13.42 -7.54 -29.35
C GLN A 42 14.39 -7.36 -28.16
N ALA A 43 14.57 -8.39 -27.33
CA ALA A 43 15.51 -8.40 -26.22
C ALA A 43 16.99 -8.47 -26.65
N SER A 44 17.31 -9.10 -27.80
CA SER A 44 18.69 -9.28 -28.26
C SER A 44 19.15 -8.25 -29.31
N GLY A 45 18.23 -7.68 -30.11
CA GLY A 45 18.58 -6.81 -31.25
C GLY A 45 17.78 -5.51 -31.36
N GLY A 46 16.85 -5.24 -30.44
CA GLY A 46 16.00 -4.04 -30.45
C GLY A 46 14.99 -3.97 -31.59
N ASN A 47 14.22 -2.86 -31.65
CA ASN A 47 13.10 -2.71 -32.59
C ASN A 47 13.51 -2.72 -34.07
N ALA A 48 14.76 -2.39 -34.40
CA ALA A 48 15.26 -2.41 -35.77
C ALA A 48 15.32 -3.82 -36.38
N MET A 49 15.63 -4.85 -35.58
CA MET A 49 15.61 -6.25 -36.03
C MET A 49 14.18 -6.74 -36.27
N VAL A 50 13.24 -6.37 -35.40
CA VAL A 50 11.82 -6.74 -35.53
C VAL A 50 11.22 -6.15 -36.80
N LEU A 51 11.52 -4.89 -37.11
CA LEU A 51 11.06 -4.22 -38.33
C LEU A 51 11.66 -4.84 -39.59
N ARG A 52 12.93 -5.25 -39.56
CA ARG A 52 13.58 -5.93 -40.70
C ARG A 52 13.02 -7.33 -40.95
N LEU A 53 12.74 -8.10 -39.90
CA LEU A 53 12.10 -9.42 -40.01
C LEU A 53 10.68 -9.31 -40.57
N MET A 54 9.92 -8.30 -40.13
CA MET A 54 8.59 -8.04 -40.68
C MET A 54 8.61 -7.61 -42.14
N GLN A 55 9.62 -6.84 -42.57
CA GLN A 55 9.81 -6.47 -43.97
C GLN A 55 10.06 -7.69 -44.87
N LEU A 56 10.91 -8.65 -44.43
CA LEU A 56 11.21 -9.86 -45.20
C LEU A 56 10.03 -10.82 -45.31
N LEU A 57 9.25 -10.94 -44.24
CA LEU A 57 8.01 -11.72 -44.25
C LEU A 57 6.95 -11.10 -45.17
N ALA A 58 6.97 -9.77 -45.33
CA ALA A 58 6.11 -9.06 -46.28
C ALA A 58 6.56 -9.23 -47.74
N ASP A 59 7.87 -9.38 -47.98
CA ASP A 59 8.45 -9.52 -49.34
C ASP A 59 8.33 -10.96 -49.92
N GLY A 60 7.76 -11.91 -49.17
CA GLY A 60 7.31 -13.21 -49.69
C GLY A 60 8.38 -14.31 -49.76
N ASP A 61 9.54 -14.11 -49.14
CA ASP A 61 10.57 -15.16 -49.05
C ASP A 61 10.10 -16.30 -48.15
N ARG A 62 9.92 -17.48 -48.76
CA ARG A 62 9.47 -18.69 -48.05
C ARG A 62 10.63 -19.34 -47.32
N VAL A 63 10.66 -19.20 -46.00
CA VAL A 63 11.48 -20.05 -45.12
C VAL A 63 10.81 -21.42 -45.04
N THR A 64 11.40 -22.45 -45.66
CA THR A 64 10.89 -23.82 -45.58
C THR A 64 11.21 -24.42 -44.22
N ALA A 65 10.17 -24.88 -43.53
CA ALA A 65 10.24 -25.43 -42.18
C ALA A 65 10.79 -26.86 -42.18
N ASP A 66 12.12 -27.00 -42.13
CA ASP A 66 12.77 -28.24 -41.72
C ASP A 66 13.60 -27.99 -40.44
N GLY A 67 12.95 -28.20 -39.28
CA GLY A 67 13.58 -28.32 -37.96
C GLY A 67 13.97 -27.01 -37.23
N GLU A 68 13.71 -26.95 -35.93
CA GLU A 68 14.09 -25.83 -35.03
C GLU A 68 15.60 -25.49 -35.07
N ALA A 69 16.45 -26.43 -35.49
CA ALA A 69 17.89 -26.21 -35.65
C ALA A 69 18.25 -25.33 -36.86
N GLY A 70 17.48 -25.38 -37.95
CA GLY A 70 17.78 -24.62 -39.17
C GLY A 70 17.53 -23.11 -39.05
N TRP A 71 16.60 -22.71 -38.17
CA TRP A 71 16.24 -21.30 -37.96
C TRP A 71 17.35 -20.50 -37.26
N ALA A 72 17.98 -21.07 -36.23
CA ALA A 72 19.06 -20.42 -35.50
C ALA A 72 20.33 -20.28 -36.34
N GLU A 73 20.64 -21.31 -37.15
CA GLU A 73 21.82 -21.35 -38.01
C GLU A 73 21.69 -20.40 -39.21
N GLN A 74 20.50 -20.32 -39.83
CA GLN A 74 20.23 -19.36 -40.90
C GLN A 74 20.23 -17.91 -40.40
N ILE A 75 19.64 -17.61 -39.24
CA ILE A 75 19.71 -16.26 -38.65
C ILE A 75 21.14 -15.90 -38.27
N GLY A 76 21.92 -16.83 -37.70
CA GLY A 76 23.32 -16.63 -37.37
C GLY A 76 24.19 -16.31 -38.59
N ALA A 77 24.06 -17.11 -39.66
CA ALA A 77 24.76 -16.88 -40.93
C ALA A 77 24.34 -15.56 -41.60
N TRP A 78 23.06 -15.19 -41.48
CA TRP A 78 22.50 -13.99 -42.12
C TRP A 78 22.87 -12.67 -41.40
N LEU A 79 23.07 -12.73 -40.09
CA LEU A 79 23.55 -11.60 -39.27
C LEU A 79 25.07 -11.41 -39.34
N GLY A 80 25.80 -12.22 -40.12
CA GLY A 80 27.26 -12.18 -40.16
C GLY A 80 27.91 -12.61 -38.84
N LEU A 81 27.16 -13.33 -37.99
CA LEU A 81 27.68 -14.00 -36.81
C LEU A 81 28.36 -15.29 -37.27
N GLY A 82 29.54 -15.15 -37.90
CA GLY A 82 30.46 -16.29 -37.99
C GLY A 82 30.79 -16.79 -36.57
N ASP A 83 31.49 -17.92 -36.45
CA ASP A 83 31.96 -18.54 -35.18
C ASP A 83 32.81 -17.62 -34.27
N GLY A 84 32.85 -16.32 -34.53
CA GLY A 84 33.29 -15.27 -33.63
C GLY A 84 32.43 -15.24 -32.38
N ALA A 85 32.94 -15.92 -31.35
CA ALA A 85 32.72 -15.72 -29.92
C ALA A 85 31.52 -14.81 -29.61
N SER A 86 30.44 -15.40 -29.09
CA SER A 86 29.43 -14.62 -28.36
C SER A 86 30.19 -13.63 -27.47
N PRO A 87 29.97 -12.31 -27.63
CA PRO A 87 30.68 -11.32 -26.84
C PRO A 87 30.54 -11.74 -25.38
N ALA A 88 31.68 -11.87 -24.69
CA ALA A 88 31.69 -12.29 -23.30
C ALA A 88 30.61 -11.48 -22.56
N PRO A 89 29.73 -12.14 -21.77
CA PRO A 89 28.61 -11.44 -21.16
C PRO A 89 29.15 -10.22 -20.43
N VAL A 90 28.80 -9.04 -20.94
CA VAL A 90 29.20 -7.78 -20.33
C VAL A 90 28.61 -7.82 -18.93
N ASP A 91 29.47 -7.74 -17.92
CA ASP A 91 29.01 -7.70 -16.55
C ASP A 91 28.20 -6.42 -16.36
N ARG A 92 26.87 -6.57 -16.46
CA ARG A 92 25.87 -5.50 -16.37
C ARG A 92 25.93 -4.74 -15.04
N LEU A 93 26.62 -5.29 -14.04
CA LEU A 93 26.77 -4.70 -12.71
C LEU A 93 28.14 -4.06 -12.48
N ALA A 94 29.09 -4.22 -13.39
CA ALA A 94 30.47 -3.73 -13.21
C ALA A 94 30.54 -2.21 -12.99
N TRP A 95 29.63 -1.44 -13.59
CA TRP A 95 29.59 0.02 -13.42
C TRP A 95 29.27 0.44 -11.98
N ILE A 96 28.58 -0.41 -11.20
CA ILE A 96 28.25 -0.13 -9.79
C ILE A 96 29.54 0.00 -8.97
N GLU A 97 30.62 -0.71 -9.32
CA GLU A 97 31.88 -0.62 -8.59
C GLU A 97 32.54 0.76 -8.69
N GLY A 98 32.28 1.48 -9.79
CA GLY A 98 32.75 2.85 -10.00
C GLY A 98 31.95 3.91 -9.23
N LEU A 99 30.82 3.55 -8.60
CA LEU A 99 30.05 4.49 -7.81
C LEU A 99 30.75 4.85 -6.48
N PRO A 100 30.48 6.03 -5.92
CA PRO A 100 30.87 6.39 -4.57
C PRO A 100 30.40 5.35 -3.54
N SER A 101 31.21 5.11 -2.51
CA SER A 101 30.91 4.13 -1.45
C SER A 101 29.54 4.36 -0.81
N TYR A 102 29.14 5.62 -0.64
CA TYR A 102 27.81 5.98 -0.16
C TYR A 102 26.66 5.34 -0.93
N LEU A 103 26.73 5.32 -2.27
CA LEU A 103 25.70 4.70 -3.10
C LEU A 103 25.86 3.18 -3.13
N LYS A 104 27.09 2.67 -3.20
CA LYS A 104 27.36 1.22 -3.18
C LYS A 104 26.84 0.57 -1.91
N ASP A 105 27.13 1.13 -0.76
CA ASP A 105 26.71 0.61 0.55
C ASP A 105 25.18 0.58 0.67
N GLN A 106 24.47 1.52 0.03
CA GLN A 106 23.01 1.54 0.00
C GLN A 106 22.42 0.50 -0.97
N ILE A 107 23.00 0.36 -2.16
CA ILE A 107 22.60 -0.67 -3.13
C ILE A 107 22.81 -2.06 -2.51
N ASP A 108 23.97 -2.26 -1.87
CA ASP A 108 24.36 -3.52 -1.23
C ASP A 108 23.61 -3.75 0.09
N THR A 109 23.08 -2.71 0.73
CA THR A 109 22.49 -2.67 2.08
C THR A 109 23.46 -2.94 3.24
N PHE A 110 24.75 -3.03 2.94
CA PHE A 110 25.83 -3.14 3.91
C PHE A 110 27.13 -2.57 3.32
N GLY A 111 28.00 -2.08 4.20
CA GLY A 111 29.28 -1.50 3.80
C GLY A 111 30.36 -2.55 3.53
N GLN A 112 31.36 -2.18 2.72
CA GLN A 112 32.52 -3.02 2.39
C GLN A 112 33.25 -3.55 3.63
N ALA A 113 33.38 -2.73 4.68
CA ALA A 113 34.02 -3.14 5.93
C ALA A 113 33.36 -4.36 6.61
N LYS A 114 32.07 -4.63 6.34
CA LYS A 114 31.39 -5.84 6.83
C LYS A 114 31.85 -7.08 6.08
N VAL A 115 32.08 -6.96 4.77
CA VAL A 115 32.60 -8.03 3.91
C VAL A 115 34.04 -8.34 4.29
N ASP A 116 34.88 -7.32 4.46
CA ASP A 116 36.31 -7.48 4.78
C ASP A 116 36.54 -8.18 6.13
N LYS A 117 35.61 -8.01 7.09
CA LYS A 117 35.66 -8.66 8.40
C LYS A 117 35.15 -10.10 8.40
N ALA A 118 34.35 -10.47 7.41
CA ALA A 118 33.83 -11.83 7.29
C ALA A 118 34.88 -12.72 6.63
N THR A 119 34.92 -14.00 7.00
CA THR A 119 35.83 -14.99 6.40
C THR A 119 35.07 -16.24 5.96
N GLY A 120 35.64 -17.00 5.02
CA GLY A 120 35.10 -18.27 4.55
C GLY A 120 33.64 -18.17 4.09
N ALA A 121 32.79 -19.05 4.61
CA ALA A 121 31.38 -19.12 4.23
C ALA A 121 30.57 -17.84 4.55
N ALA A 122 30.92 -17.12 5.62
CA ALA A 122 30.23 -15.88 5.97
C ALA A 122 30.54 -14.75 4.98
N GLN A 123 31.78 -14.68 4.50
CA GLN A 123 32.18 -13.74 3.46
C GLN A 123 31.48 -14.05 2.14
N GLN A 124 31.48 -15.32 1.74
CA GLN A 124 30.80 -15.76 0.52
C GLN A 124 29.31 -15.42 0.56
N LYS A 125 28.63 -15.66 1.69
CA LYS A 125 27.22 -15.29 1.86
C LYS A 125 26.96 -13.79 1.64
N LEU A 126 27.85 -12.92 2.11
CA LEU A 126 27.74 -11.47 1.88
C LEU A 126 28.00 -11.12 0.40
N LEU A 127 28.95 -11.78 -0.26
CA LEU A 127 29.19 -11.58 -1.70
C LEU A 127 27.98 -12.02 -2.54
N ASP A 128 27.37 -13.16 -2.22
CA ASP A 128 26.15 -13.65 -2.88
C ASP A 128 24.96 -12.70 -2.62
N GLU A 129 24.84 -12.17 -1.40
CA GLU A 129 23.82 -11.16 -1.05
C GLU A 129 24.03 -9.85 -1.82
N ARG A 130 25.27 -9.35 -1.89
CA ARG A 130 25.64 -8.19 -2.71
C ARG A 130 25.24 -8.38 -4.16
N GLN A 131 25.56 -9.52 -4.77
CA GLN A 131 25.22 -9.80 -6.15
C GLN A 131 23.70 -9.77 -6.37
N ARG A 132 22.94 -10.47 -5.51
CA ARG A 132 21.47 -10.47 -5.58
C ARG A 132 20.87 -9.08 -5.40
N ASN A 133 21.40 -8.28 -4.46
CA ASN A 133 20.92 -6.93 -4.20
C ASN A 133 21.17 -6.01 -5.39
N ARG A 134 22.35 -6.11 -6.03
CA ARG A 134 22.69 -5.32 -7.23
C ARG A 134 21.88 -5.72 -8.47
N THR A 135 21.65 -7.01 -8.70
CA THR A 135 20.74 -7.47 -9.77
C THR A 135 19.33 -6.91 -9.54
N THR A 136 18.80 -7.11 -8.32
CA THR A 136 17.45 -6.64 -7.96
C THR A 136 17.33 -5.12 -8.06
N PHE A 137 18.36 -4.40 -7.62
CA PHE A 137 18.47 -2.95 -7.78
C PHE A 137 18.31 -2.54 -9.24
N LEU A 138 19.12 -3.11 -10.14
CA LEU A 138 19.10 -2.76 -11.56
C LEU A 138 17.73 -3.05 -12.18
N ASP A 139 17.20 -4.25 -11.96
CA ASP A 139 15.91 -4.69 -12.52
C ASP A 139 14.74 -3.82 -12.04
N ASN A 140 14.76 -3.39 -10.77
CA ASN A 140 13.74 -2.50 -10.25
C ASN A 140 13.94 -1.06 -10.70
N MET A 141 15.18 -0.56 -10.80
CA MET A 141 15.45 0.82 -11.23
C MET A 141 15.13 1.05 -12.70
N ILE A 142 15.23 0.02 -13.53
CA ILE A 142 14.82 0.07 -14.94
C ILE A 142 13.36 0.54 -15.07
N ARG A 143 12.49 0.12 -14.15
CA ARG A 143 11.07 0.51 -14.16
C ARG A 143 10.85 2.02 -13.96
N PHE A 144 11.74 2.70 -13.25
CA PHE A 144 11.60 4.13 -12.94
C PHE A 144 12.40 5.02 -13.88
N LEU A 145 13.49 4.51 -14.46
CA LEU A 145 14.46 5.33 -15.20
C LEU A 145 14.56 4.93 -16.68
N GLY A 146 13.99 3.80 -17.09
CA GLY A 146 14.10 3.25 -18.43
C GLY A 146 15.19 2.18 -18.50
N GLY A 147 15.99 2.13 -19.57
CA GLY A 147 17.02 1.10 -19.74
C GLY A 147 18.16 1.17 -18.72
N GLU A 148 19.05 0.17 -18.78
CA GLU A 148 20.22 0.08 -17.90
C GLU A 148 21.15 1.29 -18.02
N ASP A 149 21.37 1.80 -19.24
CA ASP A 149 22.22 2.97 -19.44
C ASP A 149 21.63 4.22 -18.77
N GLN A 150 20.31 4.35 -18.73
CA GLN A 150 19.63 5.43 -18.01
C GLN A 150 19.77 5.26 -16.49
N VAL A 151 19.66 4.04 -15.96
CA VAL A 151 19.91 3.76 -14.54
C VAL A 151 21.35 4.12 -14.18
N ARG A 152 22.32 3.67 -15.00
CA ARG A 152 23.74 3.98 -14.82
C ARG A 152 23.99 5.48 -14.82
N ALA A 153 23.54 6.18 -15.87
CA ALA A 153 23.72 7.61 -16.02
C ALA A 153 23.10 8.38 -14.84
N HIS A 154 21.90 8.00 -14.42
CA HIS A 154 21.20 8.62 -13.29
C HIS A 154 22.00 8.50 -11.99
N PHE A 155 22.45 7.29 -11.63
CA PHE A 155 23.17 7.09 -10.37
C PHE A 155 24.60 7.63 -10.39
N GLN A 156 25.21 7.76 -11.57
CA GLN A 156 26.47 8.49 -11.75
C GLN A 156 26.30 10.01 -11.61
N ALA A 157 25.10 10.54 -11.85
CA ALA A 157 24.76 11.95 -11.67
C ALA A 157 24.32 12.30 -10.23
N ILE A 158 24.48 11.39 -9.26
CA ILE A 158 24.19 11.67 -7.85
C ILE A 158 25.48 12.05 -7.13
N HIS A 159 25.53 13.31 -6.70
CA HIS A 159 26.71 13.92 -6.10
C HIS A 159 26.37 14.56 -4.75
N PRO A 160 27.36 14.67 -3.83
CA PRO A 160 27.16 15.44 -2.61
C PRO A 160 27.09 16.95 -2.92
N ILE A 161 26.26 17.66 -2.18
CA ILE A 161 26.19 19.12 -2.11
C ILE A 161 26.32 19.55 -0.65
N ALA A 162 27.16 20.56 -0.42
CA ALA A 162 27.30 21.19 0.88
C ALA A 162 26.11 22.12 1.12
N ILE A 163 25.18 21.71 2.00
CA ILE A 163 23.98 22.49 2.35
C ILE A 163 24.09 22.95 3.80
N GLY A 164 24.54 24.19 4.01
CA GLY A 164 24.60 24.83 5.32
C GLY A 164 25.60 24.20 6.31
N ARG A 165 26.55 25.00 6.83
CA ARG A 165 27.47 24.66 7.95
C ARG A 165 28.11 23.24 7.92
N GLY A 166 28.39 22.70 6.74
CA GLY A 166 29.16 21.46 6.57
C GLY A 166 28.36 20.15 6.49
N ALA A 167 27.02 20.19 6.44
CA ALA A 167 26.24 19.01 6.12
C ALA A 167 26.34 18.68 4.62
N GLU A 168 26.53 17.39 4.30
CA GLU A 168 26.52 16.89 2.94
C GLU A 168 25.17 16.21 2.64
N LEU A 169 24.53 16.66 1.56
CA LEU A 169 23.32 16.05 1.03
C LEU A 169 23.66 15.41 -0.31
N TRP A 170 23.36 14.12 -0.48
CA TRP A 170 23.53 13.46 -1.77
C TRP A 170 22.26 13.66 -2.59
N MET A 171 22.40 14.24 -3.79
CA MET A 171 21.27 14.59 -4.67
C MET A 171 21.64 14.33 -6.12
N HIS A 172 20.65 14.04 -6.96
CA HIS A 172 20.84 14.04 -8.40
C HIS A 172 21.19 15.46 -8.89
N ASP A 173 22.02 15.57 -9.93
CA ASP A 173 22.55 16.85 -10.43
C ASP A 173 21.46 17.89 -10.69
N SER A 174 20.33 17.50 -11.28
CA SER A 174 19.20 18.42 -11.48
C SER A 174 18.62 18.99 -10.17
N ALA A 175 18.45 18.18 -9.13
CA ALA A 175 17.97 18.67 -7.83
C ALA A 175 19.06 19.48 -7.11
N ARG A 176 20.32 19.07 -7.26
CA ARG A 176 21.48 19.77 -6.72
C ARG A 176 21.61 21.18 -7.29
N GLU A 177 21.48 21.36 -8.61
CA GLU A 177 21.50 22.66 -9.27
C GLU A 177 20.40 23.59 -8.73
N ARG A 178 19.16 23.09 -8.61
CA ARG A 178 18.05 23.87 -8.05
C ARG A 178 18.27 24.25 -6.58
N LEU A 179 18.85 23.36 -5.77
CA LEU A 179 19.19 23.69 -4.38
C LEU A 179 20.29 24.76 -4.28
N LEU A 180 21.23 24.84 -5.22
CA LEU A 180 22.22 25.92 -5.26
C LEU A 180 21.55 27.26 -5.60
N GLU A 181 20.56 27.27 -6.49
CA GLU A 181 19.78 28.47 -6.78
C GLU A 181 18.97 28.92 -5.55
N VAL A 182 18.32 27.99 -4.85
CA VAL A 182 17.65 28.26 -3.55
C VAL A 182 18.64 28.86 -2.56
N GLN A 183 19.82 28.26 -2.40
CA GLN A 183 20.85 28.76 -1.49
C GLN A 183 21.30 30.18 -1.86
N ALA A 184 21.44 30.48 -3.15
CA ALA A 184 21.81 31.81 -3.63
C ALA A 184 20.70 32.85 -3.39
N ASP A 185 19.43 32.51 -3.66
CA ASP A 185 18.28 33.37 -3.41
C ASP A 185 18.14 33.71 -1.92
N LEU A 186 18.29 32.71 -1.05
CA LEU A 186 18.30 32.90 0.40
C LEU A 186 19.48 33.76 0.85
N ALA A 187 20.69 33.49 0.36
CA ALA A 187 21.86 34.28 0.69
C ALA A 187 21.72 35.76 0.26
N ALA A 188 21.11 36.03 -0.89
CA ALA A 188 20.84 37.39 -1.37
C ALA A 188 19.89 38.17 -0.44
N LYS A 189 19.02 37.45 0.28
CA LYS A 189 18.10 37.97 1.29
C LYS A 189 18.69 37.92 2.71
N GLN A 190 19.98 37.58 2.85
CA GLN A 190 20.68 37.38 4.13
C GLN A 190 20.10 36.24 4.99
N ILE A 191 19.48 35.26 4.33
CA ILE A 191 18.84 34.10 4.93
C ILE A 191 19.79 32.91 4.88
N PRO A 192 20.13 32.28 6.03
CA PRO A 192 20.88 31.04 6.00
C PRO A 192 20.01 29.90 5.43
N MET A 193 20.62 29.02 4.63
CA MET A 193 20.00 27.77 4.20
C MET A 193 19.89 26.81 5.40
N PRO A 194 18.71 26.22 5.71
CA PRO A 194 18.59 25.25 6.79
C PRO A 194 19.39 23.98 6.48
N SER A 195 20.01 23.38 7.51
CA SER A 195 20.82 22.17 7.33
C SER A 195 19.95 20.91 7.33
N THR A 196 20.32 19.94 6.49
CA THR A 196 19.76 18.59 6.51
C THR A 196 20.77 17.60 5.92
N THR A 197 20.67 16.35 6.34
CA THR A 197 21.38 15.21 5.74
C THR A 197 20.40 14.19 5.14
N VAL A 198 19.11 14.49 5.13
CA VAL A 198 18.07 13.56 4.68
C VAL A 198 17.74 13.87 3.22
N GLY A 199 18.56 13.34 2.32
CA GLY A 199 18.42 13.50 0.87
C GLY A 199 18.24 12.16 0.20
N GLN A 200 19.13 11.83 -0.74
CA GLN A 200 19.12 10.55 -1.40
C GLN A 200 19.26 9.40 -0.40
N HIS A 201 18.30 8.48 -0.37
CA HIS A 201 18.45 7.25 0.41
C HIS A 201 17.54 6.13 -0.11
N LEU A 202 18.11 4.99 -0.51
CA LEU A 202 17.36 3.84 -1.05
C LEU A 202 16.51 3.13 0.01
N ARG A 203 17.02 2.99 1.25
CA ARG A 203 16.31 2.41 2.42
C ARG A 203 15.77 0.99 2.14
N GLY A 204 16.45 0.23 1.29
CA GLY A 204 16.01 -1.10 0.84
C GLY A 204 14.80 -1.10 -0.10
N ARG A 205 14.22 0.06 -0.43
CA ARG A 205 13.05 0.17 -1.31
C ARG A 205 13.32 -0.36 -2.72
N HIS A 206 14.58 -0.29 -3.16
CA HIS A 206 15.04 -0.86 -4.43
C HIS A 206 15.04 -2.39 -4.47
N LEU A 207 14.87 -3.06 -3.33
CA LEU A 207 14.79 -4.53 -3.26
C LEU A 207 13.35 -5.04 -3.32
N HIS A 208 12.36 -4.15 -3.34
CA HIS A 208 10.94 -4.49 -3.34
C HIS A 208 10.29 -4.11 -4.67
N SER A 209 9.68 -5.09 -5.33
CA SER A 209 9.06 -4.93 -6.66
C SER A 209 7.77 -4.11 -6.64
N ASN A 210 7.20 -3.85 -5.46
CA ASN A 210 5.95 -3.10 -5.25
C ASN A 210 6.19 -1.65 -4.78
N THR A 211 7.43 -1.17 -4.78
CA THR A 211 7.70 0.23 -4.43
C THR A 211 7.11 1.16 -5.49
N GLY A 212 6.20 2.05 -5.10
CA GLY A 212 5.64 3.06 -6.01
C GLY A 212 6.63 4.17 -6.35
N ALA A 213 6.49 4.79 -7.52
CA ALA A 213 7.35 5.88 -7.99
C ALA A 213 7.50 7.02 -6.97
N GLY A 214 6.43 7.34 -6.24
CA GLY A 214 6.48 8.37 -5.21
C GLY A 214 7.30 8.04 -3.99
N MET A 215 7.43 6.76 -3.67
CA MET A 215 8.31 6.31 -2.59
C MET A 215 9.77 6.25 -3.05
N MET A 216 10.05 6.37 -4.35
CA MET A 216 11.41 6.35 -4.89
C MET A 216 12.04 7.73 -5.07
N THR A 217 11.34 8.85 -4.86
CA THR A 217 11.94 10.17 -5.08
C THR A 217 13.15 10.45 -4.18
N HIS A 218 13.16 9.98 -2.93
CA HIS A 218 14.38 9.92 -2.13
C HIS A 218 15.43 8.97 -2.71
N GLY A 219 15.06 7.74 -3.08
CA GLY A 219 16.03 6.79 -3.63
C GLY A 219 16.71 7.27 -4.92
N LEU A 220 16.00 8.08 -5.70
CA LEU A 220 16.47 8.70 -6.94
C LEU A 220 17.21 10.03 -6.73
N GLY A 221 17.28 10.55 -5.50
CA GLY A 221 17.99 11.81 -5.20
C GLY A 221 17.26 13.06 -5.69
N PHE A 222 15.93 12.99 -5.80
CA PHE A 222 15.06 14.13 -6.17
C PHE A 222 14.31 14.74 -4.98
N ALA A 223 14.38 14.13 -3.81
CA ALA A 223 13.68 14.57 -2.63
C ALA A 223 14.59 14.73 -1.42
N CYS A 224 14.18 15.61 -0.53
CA CYS A 224 14.90 15.93 0.68
C CYS A 224 13.90 16.31 1.79
N ASP A 225 14.23 15.89 3.00
CA ASP A 225 13.45 16.19 4.19
C ASP A 225 14.23 17.20 5.04
N TRP A 226 13.60 18.29 5.42
CA TRP A 226 14.13 19.22 6.41
C TRP A 226 13.34 19.04 7.69
N LYS A 227 14.04 19.00 8.81
CA LYS A 227 13.40 19.03 10.13
C LYS A 227 12.43 17.88 10.41
N ALA A 228 12.75 16.68 9.94
CA ALA A 228 11.86 15.52 9.95
C ALA A 228 11.11 15.21 11.26
N TYR A 229 11.77 15.41 12.41
CA TYR A 229 11.14 15.14 13.70
C TYR A 229 10.36 16.34 14.28
N ALA A 230 10.59 17.55 13.80
CA ALA A 230 9.94 18.78 14.25
C ALA A 230 8.87 19.28 13.27
N ALA A 231 8.87 18.74 12.05
CA ALA A 231 7.92 18.98 10.98
C ALA A 231 7.37 17.60 10.55
N PRO A 232 6.53 16.96 11.38
CA PRO A 232 6.14 15.58 11.18
C PRO A 232 5.25 15.42 9.95
N HIS A 233 5.26 14.20 9.41
CA HIS A 233 4.31 13.72 8.42
C HIS A 233 3.05 13.21 9.14
N ILE A 234 1.92 13.84 8.87
CA ILE A 234 0.61 13.46 9.43
C ILE A 234 -0.17 12.72 8.35
N LYS A 235 -0.51 11.46 8.62
CA LYS A 235 -1.32 10.57 7.78
C LYS A 235 -2.54 10.04 8.52
N ASP A 236 -2.47 9.92 9.85
CA ASP A 236 -3.55 9.42 10.69
C ASP A 236 -4.77 10.35 10.52
N PRO A 237 -5.91 9.85 9.99
CA PRO A 237 -7.11 10.65 9.82
C PRO A 237 -7.63 11.24 11.13
N LYS A 238 -7.34 10.60 12.27
CA LYS A 238 -7.69 11.14 13.60
C LYS A 238 -6.95 12.43 13.89
N LEU A 239 -5.65 12.51 13.56
CA LEU A 239 -4.87 13.74 13.74
C LEU A 239 -5.35 14.84 12.79
N HIS A 240 -5.63 14.52 11.53
CA HIS A 240 -6.23 15.48 10.59
C HIS A 240 -7.56 16.04 11.11
N THR A 241 -8.44 15.16 11.58
CA THR A 241 -9.73 15.53 12.15
C THR A 241 -9.55 16.40 13.39
N LEU A 242 -8.60 16.06 14.26
CA LEU A 242 -8.27 16.85 15.44
C LEU A 242 -7.79 18.26 15.07
N PHE A 243 -6.87 18.40 14.11
CA PHE A 243 -6.39 19.72 13.68
C PHE A 243 -7.49 20.56 13.04
N GLU A 244 -8.27 19.99 12.14
CA GLU A 244 -9.42 20.68 11.54
C GLU A 244 -10.42 21.14 12.59
N THR A 245 -10.60 20.32 13.63
CA THR A 245 -11.49 20.59 14.74
C THR A 245 -10.98 21.71 15.63
N VAL A 246 -9.75 21.60 16.12
CA VAL A 246 -9.20 22.54 17.10
C VAL A 246 -8.74 23.85 16.46
N THR A 247 -8.26 23.81 15.22
CA THR A 247 -7.67 24.99 14.56
C THR A 247 -8.57 25.62 13.49
N GLY A 248 -9.69 24.99 13.16
CA GLY A 248 -10.64 25.48 12.16
C GLY A 248 -10.21 25.26 10.70
N GLY A 249 -9.09 24.58 10.43
CA GLY A 249 -8.63 24.30 9.08
C GLY A 249 -7.68 23.10 8.99
N PRO A 250 -7.38 22.61 7.78
CA PRO A 250 -6.54 21.44 7.60
C PRO A 250 -5.09 21.73 7.96
N ALA A 251 -4.36 20.66 8.33
CA ALA A 251 -2.92 20.69 8.60
C ALA A 251 -2.05 20.77 7.34
N SER A 252 -2.64 20.83 6.14
CA SER A 252 -1.97 20.95 4.84
C SER A 252 -2.22 22.30 4.18
N PHE A 253 -1.34 22.71 3.27
CA PHE A 253 -1.51 23.91 2.45
C PHE A 253 -2.63 23.68 1.44
N GLN A 254 -3.65 24.54 1.46
CA GLN A 254 -4.71 24.62 0.45
C GLN A 254 -4.32 25.66 -0.60
N LEU A 255 -3.46 25.26 -1.53
CA LEU A 255 -2.90 26.18 -2.53
C LEU A 255 -3.90 26.48 -3.64
N GLU A 256 -4.08 27.77 -3.92
CA GLU A 256 -5.02 28.28 -4.90
C GLU A 256 -4.36 29.16 -5.95
N VAL A 257 -4.84 29.06 -7.19
CA VAL A 257 -4.54 30.00 -8.28
C VAL A 257 -5.85 30.34 -8.97
N ASP A 258 -6.07 31.62 -9.23
CA ASP A 258 -7.30 32.14 -9.86
C ASP A 258 -8.59 31.79 -9.06
N GLY A 259 -8.50 31.78 -7.72
CA GLY A 259 -9.61 31.49 -6.80
C GLY A 259 -10.07 30.03 -6.82
N ARG A 260 -9.20 29.13 -7.26
CA ARG A 260 -9.47 27.68 -7.31
C ARG A 260 -8.31 26.91 -6.70
N LYS A 261 -8.64 25.92 -5.88
CA LYS A 261 -7.67 24.94 -5.38
C LYS A 261 -6.97 24.24 -6.56
N LEU A 262 -5.64 24.23 -6.52
CA LEU A 262 -4.82 23.50 -7.48
C LEU A 262 -4.73 22.03 -7.09
N GLY A 263 -5.20 21.14 -7.96
CA GLY A 263 -4.93 19.70 -7.85
C GLY A 263 -3.43 19.40 -7.98
N GLY A 264 -3.00 18.24 -7.47
CA GLY A 264 -1.59 17.88 -7.38
C GLY A 264 -0.81 17.93 -8.71
N ASP A 265 -1.41 17.48 -9.83
CA ASP A 265 -0.74 17.52 -11.14
C ASP A 265 -0.61 18.95 -11.71
N ALA A 266 -1.67 19.76 -11.59
CA ALA A 266 -1.66 21.15 -12.04
C ALA A 266 -0.66 21.98 -11.24
N ARG A 267 -0.62 21.76 -9.92
CA ARG A 267 0.37 22.37 -9.02
C ARG A 267 1.80 21.98 -9.42
N ARG A 268 2.11 20.68 -9.52
CA ARG A 268 3.44 20.20 -9.93
C ARG A 268 3.87 20.78 -11.27
N THR A 269 2.96 20.83 -12.23
CA THR A 269 3.25 21.42 -13.55
C THR A 269 3.64 22.88 -13.47
N LEU A 270 2.91 23.69 -12.70
CA LEU A 270 3.24 25.11 -12.51
C LEU A 270 4.58 25.26 -11.77
N ILE A 271 4.83 24.48 -10.73
CA ILE A 271 6.09 24.51 -9.96
C ILE A 271 7.28 24.12 -10.84
N GLU A 272 7.17 23.08 -11.67
CA GLU A 272 8.20 22.70 -12.64
C GLU A 272 8.47 23.83 -13.65
N GLN A 273 7.43 24.49 -14.15
CA GLN A 273 7.58 25.65 -15.03
C GLN A 273 8.28 26.83 -14.31
N MET A 274 7.99 27.05 -13.03
CA MET A 274 8.67 28.08 -12.22
C MET A 274 10.16 27.77 -12.10
N GLY A 275 10.51 26.52 -11.74
CA GLY A 275 11.91 26.09 -11.66
C GLY A 275 12.66 26.22 -12.99
N ARG A 276 11.97 26.06 -14.13
CA ARG A 276 12.54 26.26 -15.47
C ARG A 276 12.54 27.72 -15.95
N GLY A 277 11.94 28.64 -15.20
CA GLY A 277 11.74 30.03 -15.63
C GLY A 277 10.77 30.20 -16.82
N THR A 278 9.87 29.23 -17.04
CA THR A 278 8.90 29.23 -18.15
C THR A 278 7.45 29.41 -17.69
N ALA A 279 7.21 29.53 -16.37
CA ALA A 279 5.88 29.77 -15.84
C ALA A 279 5.34 31.15 -16.26
N ASP A 280 4.02 31.21 -16.44
CA ASP A 280 3.31 32.50 -16.53
C ASP A 280 3.58 33.32 -15.25
N PRO A 281 4.16 34.54 -15.35
CA PRO A 281 4.56 35.29 -14.17
C PRO A 281 3.40 35.62 -13.22
N ALA A 282 2.20 35.86 -13.76
CA ALA A 282 1.03 36.18 -12.94
C ALA A 282 0.56 34.96 -12.14
N LYS A 283 0.51 33.78 -12.76
CA LYS A 283 0.19 32.52 -12.07
C LYS A 283 1.25 32.13 -11.04
N ALA A 284 2.54 32.26 -11.39
CA ALA A 284 3.64 32.02 -10.47
C ALA A 284 3.54 32.93 -9.24
N ARG A 285 3.27 34.22 -9.45
CA ARG A 285 3.07 35.17 -8.36
C ARG A 285 1.88 34.80 -7.48
N ARG A 286 0.73 34.46 -8.06
CA ARG A 286 -0.46 34.04 -7.32
C ARG A 286 -0.22 32.78 -6.48
N LEU A 287 0.54 31.81 -7.00
CA LEU A 287 0.93 30.63 -6.23
C LEU A 287 1.79 31.01 -5.01
N LEU A 288 2.79 31.88 -5.18
CA LEU A 288 3.64 32.35 -4.08
C LEU A 288 2.86 33.19 -3.05
N ASP A 289 1.88 33.98 -3.48
CA ASP A 289 0.98 34.70 -2.58
C ASP A 289 0.07 33.73 -1.80
N SER A 290 -0.43 32.66 -2.44
CA SER A 290 -1.19 31.60 -1.77
C SER A 290 -0.32 30.82 -0.75
N ILE A 291 0.94 30.53 -1.07
CA ILE A 291 1.92 29.95 -0.13
C ILE A 291 2.10 30.86 1.09
N THR A 292 2.19 32.17 0.87
CA THR A 292 2.32 33.14 1.96
C THR A 292 1.11 33.11 2.89
N ALA A 293 -0.10 33.13 2.33
CA ALA A 293 -1.33 33.04 3.10
C ALA A 293 -1.43 31.73 3.91
N GLU A 294 -1.17 30.59 3.26
CA GLU A 294 -1.24 29.27 3.90
C GLU A 294 -0.15 29.04 4.94
N TYR A 295 1.06 29.58 4.70
CA TYR A 295 2.12 29.58 5.69
C TYR A 295 1.67 30.29 6.96
N HIS A 296 1.23 31.55 6.87
CA HIS A 296 0.78 32.31 8.05
C HIS A 296 -0.42 31.66 8.75
N ARG A 297 -1.37 31.11 7.97
CA ARG A 297 -2.50 30.34 8.52
C ARG A 297 -2.02 29.17 9.37
N LEU A 298 -1.08 28.35 8.87
CA LEU A 298 -0.59 27.19 9.59
C LEU A 298 0.34 27.54 10.75
N VAL A 299 1.12 28.62 10.64
CA VAL A 299 1.87 29.15 11.79
C VAL A 299 0.91 29.49 12.93
N ALA A 300 -0.15 30.24 12.62
CA ALA A 300 -1.16 30.63 13.61
C ALA A 300 -1.92 29.42 14.16
N ALA A 301 -2.34 28.49 13.29
CA ALA A 301 -3.04 27.26 13.68
C ALA A 301 -2.18 26.37 14.60
N SER A 302 -0.89 26.22 14.31
CA SER A 302 0.07 25.47 15.13
C SER A 302 0.30 26.13 16.49
N ALA A 303 0.42 27.46 16.54
CA ALA A 303 0.50 28.20 17.80
C ALA A 303 -0.79 28.06 18.64
N GLY A 304 -1.96 28.17 17.99
CA GLY A 304 -3.26 27.99 18.64
C GLY A 304 -3.45 26.60 19.19
N PHE A 305 -3.09 25.55 18.43
CA PHE A 305 -3.19 24.17 18.88
C PHE A 305 -2.41 23.92 20.18
N LYS A 306 -1.17 24.42 20.28
CA LYS A 306 -0.33 24.27 21.47
C LYS A 306 -0.89 24.94 22.72
N THR A 307 -1.74 25.95 22.55
CA THR A 307 -2.32 26.75 23.64
C THR A 307 -3.82 26.49 23.85
N SER A 308 -4.39 25.55 23.11
CA SER A 308 -5.82 25.24 23.13
C SER A 308 -6.27 24.36 24.29
N LEU A 309 -5.33 23.80 25.05
CA LEU A 309 -5.60 23.07 26.29
C LEU A 309 -5.26 23.93 27.51
N PRO A 310 -5.96 23.76 28.64
CA PRO A 310 -5.64 24.46 29.88
C PRO A 310 -4.25 24.05 30.38
N GLU A 311 -3.55 24.98 31.03
CA GLU A 311 -2.18 24.74 31.50
C GLU A 311 -2.10 23.55 32.47
N SER A 312 -3.13 23.30 33.28
CA SER A 312 -3.21 22.12 34.15
C SER A 312 -3.19 20.78 33.40
N ALA A 313 -3.77 20.73 32.21
CA ALA A 313 -3.72 19.55 31.35
C ALA A 313 -2.32 19.39 30.73
N LEU A 314 -1.74 20.50 30.28
CA LEU A 314 -0.38 20.52 29.73
C LEU A 314 0.68 20.14 30.79
N GLU A 315 0.53 20.56 32.04
CA GLU A 315 1.41 20.17 33.15
C GLU A 315 1.44 18.66 33.38
N GLN A 316 0.28 18.00 33.41
CA GLN A 316 0.22 16.53 33.56
C GLN A 316 0.94 15.81 32.40
N LEU A 317 0.75 16.29 31.18
CA LEU A 317 1.42 15.74 29.99
C LEU A 317 2.93 16.02 30.00
N ARG A 318 3.36 17.19 30.48
CA ARG A 318 4.79 17.51 30.65
C ARG A 318 5.44 16.66 31.73
N GLU A 319 4.73 16.36 32.82
CA GLU A 319 5.24 15.52 33.91
C GLU A 319 5.53 14.10 33.44
N VAL A 320 4.57 13.45 32.75
CA VAL A 320 4.78 12.09 32.22
C VAL A 320 5.89 12.05 31.17
N GLU A 321 6.01 13.08 30.33
CA GLU A 321 7.10 13.22 29.37
C GLU A 321 8.47 13.44 30.03
N GLY A 322 8.50 14.20 31.12
CA GLY A 322 9.70 14.40 31.94
C GLY A 322 10.21 13.08 32.53
N LEU A 323 9.29 12.26 33.05
CA LEU A 323 9.60 10.92 33.57
C LEU A 323 10.09 9.98 32.45
N ARG A 324 9.45 9.99 31.28
CA ARG A 324 9.89 9.24 30.09
C ARG A 324 11.33 9.60 29.71
N ALA A 325 11.61 10.90 29.56
CA ALA A 325 12.92 11.39 29.19
C ALA A 325 14.00 11.04 30.24
N ALA A 326 13.65 11.08 31.54
CA ALA A 326 14.54 10.64 32.61
C ALA A 326 14.90 9.15 32.51
N ALA A 327 13.90 8.28 32.28
CA ALA A 327 14.10 6.86 32.08
C ALA A 327 14.95 6.56 30.82
N GLU A 328 14.70 7.24 29.70
CA GLU A 328 15.50 7.10 28.47
C GLU A 328 16.97 7.51 28.68
N LYS A 329 17.20 8.62 29.40
CA LYS A 329 18.56 9.08 29.75
C LYS A 329 19.28 8.07 30.63
N LEU A 330 18.59 7.46 31.59
CA LEU A 330 19.13 6.40 32.44
C LEU A 330 19.43 5.14 31.63
N ALA A 331 18.54 4.74 30.72
CA ALA A 331 18.78 3.60 29.82
C ALA A 331 20.00 3.81 28.92
N ALA A 332 20.19 5.04 28.41
CA ALA A 332 21.37 5.40 27.64
C ALA A 332 22.67 5.38 28.48
N ARG A 333 22.61 5.82 29.75
CA ARG A 333 23.73 5.72 30.72
C ARG A 333 24.05 4.26 31.03
N PHE A 334 23.03 3.43 31.29
CA PHE A 334 23.17 2.01 31.59
C PHE A 334 23.92 1.26 30.49
N LYS A 335 23.61 1.53 29.21
CA LYS A 335 24.30 0.93 28.05
C LYS A 335 25.81 1.24 28.00
N LYS A 336 26.25 2.33 28.63
CA LYS A 336 27.64 2.79 28.65
C LYS A 336 28.33 2.58 30.02
N ALA A 337 27.61 2.02 30.99
CA ALA A 337 28.08 1.90 32.37
C ALA A 337 29.19 0.83 32.49
N SER A 338 30.14 1.09 33.40
CA SER A 338 31.13 0.09 33.80
C SER A 338 30.45 -1.03 34.61
N ALA A 339 31.07 -2.21 34.70
CA ALA A 339 30.53 -3.32 35.50
C ALA A 339 30.34 -2.94 36.98
N ARG A 340 31.16 -2.01 37.50
CA ARG A 340 31.07 -1.53 38.89
C ARG A 340 29.84 -0.65 39.13
N ASP A 341 29.51 0.23 38.19
CA ASP A 341 28.42 1.21 38.35
C ASP A 341 27.06 0.66 37.88
N ARG A 342 27.09 -0.44 37.12
CA ARG A 342 25.92 -1.03 36.49
C ARG A 342 24.79 -1.38 37.47
N PRO A 343 25.03 -2.01 38.64
CA PRO A 343 23.94 -2.34 39.57
C PRO A 343 23.22 -1.11 40.12
N ALA A 344 23.96 -0.02 40.39
CA ALA A 344 23.36 1.22 40.88
C ALA A 344 22.50 1.90 39.81
N ILE A 345 23.01 1.97 38.56
CA ILE A 345 22.27 2.56 37.43
C ILE A 345 21.05 1.70 37.06
N GLU A 346 21.13 0.37 37.21
CA GLU A 346 20.00 -0.53 37.01
C GLU A 346 18.85 -0.25 37.98
N ALA A 347 19.16 -0.08 39.27
CA ALA A 347 18.17 0.27 40.27
C ALA A 347 17.56 1.66 40.00
N GLU A 348 18.36 2.67 39.62
CA GLU A 348 17.87 3.98 39.20
C GLU A 348 16.94 3.87 37.98
N LEU A 349 17.32 3.08 36.97
CA LEU A 349 16.52 2.87 35.76
C LEU A 349 15.18 2.19 36.08
N ALA A 350 15.18 1.14 36.89
CA ALA A 350 13.97 0.44 37.30
C ALA A 350 13.00 1.37 38.04
N ALA A 351 13.50 2.19 38.98
CA ALA A 351 12.69 3.18 39.69
C ALA A 351 12.12 4.25 38.74
N ALA A 352 12.92 4.75 37.79
CA ALA A 352 12.46 5.72 36.80
C ALA A 352 11.41 5.14 35.84
N GLN A 353 11.55 3.88 35.44
CA GLN A 353 10.57 3.16 34.63
C GLN A 353 9.26 2.96 35.40
N GLN A 354 9.34 2.54 36.66
CA GLN A 354 8.16 2.41 37.50
C GLN A 354 7.42 3.75 37.66
N ALA A 355 8.14 4.83 37.97
CA ALA A 355 7.54 6.16 38.08
C ALA A 355 6.87 6.62 36.79
N PHE A 356 7.49 6.34 35.63
CA PHE A 356 6.89 6.62 34.32
C PHE A 356 5.60 5.81 34.10
N GLU A 357 5.59 4.50 34.37
CA GLU A 357 4.41 3.66 34.18
C GLU A 357 3.27 4.03 35.14
N GLU A 358 3.59 4.37 36.40
CA GLU A 358 2.61 4.88 37.38
C GLU A 358 1.96 6.18 36.88
N LYS A 359 2.76 7.16 36.44
CA LYS A 359 2.23 8.42 35.90
C LYS A 359 1.50 8.23 34.58
N LYS A 360 1.97 7.32 33.71
CA LYS A 360 1.30 6.95 32.46
C LYS A 360 -0.10 6.40 32.75
N ALA A 361 -0.24 5.51 33.74
CA ALA A 361 -1.53 4.96 34.14
C ALA A 361 -2.48 6.03 34.73
N GLU A 362 -1.95 6.97 35.53
CA GLU A 362 -2.71 8.11 36.04
C GLU A 362 -3.25 8.99 34.89
N VAL A 363 -2.37 9.39 33.95
CA VAL A 363 -2.75 10.16 32.76
C VAL A 363 -3.76 9.39 31.90
N GLN A 364 -3.56 8.08 31.72
CA GLN A 364 -4.47 7.21 30.98
C GLN A 364 -5.88 7.22 31.58
N ALA A 365 -6.00 7.14 32.91
CA ALA A 365 -7.28 7.22 33.60
C ALA A 365 -7.93 8.62 33.50
N GLY A 366 -7.11 9.67 33.38
CA GLY A 366 -7.53 11.07 33.29
C GLY A 366 -7.73 11.62 31.87
N LEU A 367 -7.55 10.82 30.81
CA LEU A 367 -7.52 11.28 29.42
C LEU A 367 -8.74 12.13 29.02
N SER A 368 -9.96 11.66 29.32
CA SER A 368 -11.18 12.41 29.02
C SER A 368 -11.24 13.77 29.70
N THR A 369 -10.68 13.89 30.91
CA THR A 369 -10.61 15.15 31.65
C THR A 369 -9.54 16.08 31.05
N ILE A 370 -8.36 15.55 30.72
CA ILE A 370 -7.25 16.29 30.11
C ILE A 370 -7.68 16.91 28.77
N PHE A 371 -8.41 16.15 27.95
CA PHE A 371 -8.80 16.56 26.59
C PHE A 371 -10.25 17.06 26.49
N GLN A 372 -10.94 17.32 27.61
CA GLN A 372 -12.34 17.76 27.61
C GLN A 372 -12.62 18.94 26.67
N PRO A 373 -11.79 20.02 26.60
CA PRO A 373 -12.05 21.13 25.68
C PRO A 373 -12.09 20.70 24.21
N TRP A 374 -11.25 19.74 23.81
CA TRP A 374 -11.25 19.21 22.44
C TRP A 374 -12.41 18.23 22.22
N LEU A 375 -12.76 17.43 23.22
CA LEU A 375 -13.91 16.52 23.16
C LEU A 375 -15.23 17.30 23.01
N ASP A 376 -15.38 18.43 23.69
CA ASP A 376 -16.53 19.32 23.57
C ASP A 376 -16.66 19.89 22.17
N GLU A 377 -15.55 20.38 21.59
CA GLU A 377 -15.53 20.90 20.21
C GLU A 377 -15.83 19.78 19.18
N ILE A 378 -15.30 18.58 19.38
CA ILE A 378 -15.63 17.41 18.55
C ILE A 378 -17.13 17.10 18.64
N ALA A 379 -17.69 17.03 19.85
CA ALA A 379 -19.10 16.74 20.08
C ALA A 379 -20.01 17.80 19.45
N LEU A 380 -19.67 19.08 19.58
CA LEU A 380 -20.38 20.20 18.97
C LEU A 380 -20.42 20.06 17.44
N ARG A 381 -19.28 19.74 16.81
CA ARG A 381 -19.21 19.53 15.37
C ARG A 381 -19.97 18.30 14.91
N SER A 382 -19.90 17.20 15.66
CA SER A 382 -20.68 16.00 15.37
C SER A 382 -22.17 16.31 15.39
N ALA A 383 -22.65 16.98 16.44
CA ALA A 383 -24.05 17.38 16.56
C ALA A 383 -24.48 18.33 15.43
N GLY A 384 -23.61 19.27 15.01
CA GLY A 384 -23.91 20.17 13.89
C GLY A 384 -24.05 19.44 12.54
N ILE A 385 -23.22 18.43 12.26
CA ILE A 385 -23.32 17.61 11.06
C ILE A 385 -24.60 16.76 11.09
N GLU A 386 -24.90 16.15 12.24
CA GLU A 386 -26.11 15.35 12.42
C GLU A 386 -27.37 16.18 12.27
N GLN A 387 -27.40 17.38 12.85
CA GLN A 387 -28.51 18.31 12.70
C GLN A 387 -28.71 18.72 11.24
N ALA A 388 -27.62 19.04 10.51
CA ALA A 388 -27.72 19.42 9.10
C ALA A 388 -28.25 18.30 8.19
N ALA A 389 -27.98 17.04 8.52
CA ALA A 389 -28.58 15.89 7.85
C ALA A 389 -30.04 15.66 8.28
N ALA A 390 -30.35 15.81 9.58
CA ALA A 390 -31.70 15.70 10.12
C ALA A 390 -32.64 16.77 9.54
N ASP A 391 -32.16 17.99 9.30
CA ASP A 391 -32.89 19.07 8.62
C ASP A 391 -33.25 18.72 7.16
N GLN A 392 -32.51 17.78 6.55
CA GLN A 392 -32.81 17.19 5.25
C GLN A 392 -33.71 15.95 5.35
N GLY A 393 -34.14 15.57 6.55
CA GLY A 393 -34.98 14.40 6.82
C GLY A 393 -34.23 13.07 6.77
N VAL A 394 -32.91 13.07 7.02
CA VAL A 394 -32.06 11.87 6.96
C VAL A 394 -31.38 11.62 8.30
N ASP A 395 -31.48 10.40 8.84
CA ASP A 395 -30.62 9.94 9.94
C ASP A 395 -29.27 9.51 9.37
N LEU A 396 -28.28 10.39 9.49
CA LEU A 396 -26.95 10.18 8.95
C LEU A 396 -26.28 8.89 9.48
N ARG A 397 -26.56 8.50 10.73
CA ARG A 397 -25.90 7.32 11.34
C ARG A 397 -26.57 6.02 10.95
N GLY A 398 -27.89 5.98 10.96
CA GLY A 398 -28.68 4.78 10.68
C GLY A 398 -28.91 4.50 9.19
N GLU A 399 -29.05 5.56 8.38
CA GLU A 399 -29.55 5.43 7.01
C GLU A 399 -28.44 5.52 5.96
N VAL A 400 -27.41 6.32 6.19
CA VAL A 400 -26.36 6.55 5.20
C VAL A 400 -25.18 5.60 5.38
N THR A 401 -24.92 4.80 4.35
CA THR A 401 -23.71 3.98 4.24
C THR A 401 -22.73 4.62 3.25
N THR A 402 -21.46 4.74 3.61
CA THR A 402 -20.43 5.28 2.71
C THR A 402 -20.17 4.35 1.51
N ALA A 403 -19.65 4.92 0.42
CA ALA A 403 -19.31 4.13 -0.76
C ALA A 403 -18.22 3.09 -0.47
N GLU A 404 -17.24 3.44 0.36
CA GLU A 404 -16.16 2.53 0.76
C GLU A 404 -16.68 1.33 1.57
N THR A 405 -17.61 1.55 2.51
CA THR A 405 -18.22 0.45 3.28
C THR A 405 -19.04 -0.47 2.37
N LEU A 406 -19.83 0.08 1.44
CA LEU A 406 -20.55 -0.73 0.46
C LEU A 406 -19.60 -1.55 -0.43
N LYS A 407 -18.48 -0.95 -0.85
CA LYS A 407 -17.46 -1.64 -1.66
C LYS A 407 -16.81 -2.78 -0.87
N GLN A 408 -16.46 -2.55 0.39
CA GLN A 408 -15.86 -3.57 1.25
C GLN A 408 -16.83 -4.74 1.47
N LEU A 409 -18.08 -4.48 1.87
CA LEU A 409 -19.09 -5.52 2.03
C LEU A 409 -19.36 -6.30 0.73
N GLY A 410 -19.31 -5.61 -0.42
CA GLY A 410 -19.38 -6.25 -1.73
C GLY A 410 -18.21 -7.20 -1.99
N ALA A 411 -16.99 -6.81 -1.62
CA ALA A 411 -15.80 -7.66 -1.72
C ALA A 411 -15.88 -8.86 -0.76
N ASP A 412 -16.30 -8.63 0.49
CA ASP A 412 -16.45 -9.69 1.50
C ASP A 412 -17.51 -10.71 1.07
N SER A 413 -18.67 -10.24 0.58
CA SER A 413 -19.71 -11.10 0.01
C SER A 413 -19.21 -11.94 -1.17
N ALA A 414 -18.40 -11.35 -2.07
CA ALA A 414 -17.79 -12.07 -3.19
C ALA A 414 -16.77 -13.11 -2.72
N THR A 415 -15.92 -12.78 -1.75
CA THR A 415 -14.94 -13.71 -1.15
C THR A 415 -15.64 -14.88 -0.45
N LEU A 416 -16.69 -14.63 0.32
CA LEU A 416 -17.50 -15.66 0.97
C LEU A 416 -18.18 -16.55 -0.08
N THR A 417 -18.74 -15.96 -1.13
CA THR A 417 -19.35 -16.71 -2.24
C THR A 417 -18.33 -17.65 -2.91
N ALA A 418 -17.13 -17.16 -3.23
CA ALA A 418 -16.07 -17.98 -3.80
C ALA A 418 -15.60 -19.09 -2.83
N GLY A 419 -15.53 -18.79 -1.53
CA GLY A 419 -15.22 -19.75 -0.47
C GLY A 419 -16.25 -20.89 -0.40
N VAL A 420 -17.54 -20.55 -0.36
CA VAL A 420 -18.64 -21.52 -0.37
C VAL A 420 -18.59 -22.38 -1.64
N GLN A 421 -18.46 -21.77 -2.83
CA GLN A 421 -18.36 -22.52 -4.09
C GLN A 421 -17.14 -23.46 -4.15
N LYS A 422 -16.01 -23.07 -3.53
CA LYS A 422 -14.83 -23.95 -3.42
C LYS A 422 -15.14 -25.15 -2.53
N MET A 423 -15.76 -24.93 -1.37
CA MET A 423 -16.15 -26.00 -0.46
C MET A 423 -17.21 -26.93 -1.05
N GLU A 424 -18.22 -26.39 -1.75
CA GLU A 424 -19.23 -27.18 -2.47
C GLU A 424 -18.60 -28.04 -3.56
N ARG A 425 -17.57 -27.53 -4.27
CA ARG A 425 -16.79 -28.36 -5.21
C ARG A 425 -16.03 -29.48 -4.51
N THR A 426 -15.46 -29.23 -3.32
CA THR A 426 -14.78 -30.27 -2.53
C THR A 426 -15.77 -31.33 -2.04
N ALA A 427 -16.90 -30.90 -1.46
CA ALA A 427 -18.00 -31.79 -1.06
C ALA A 427 -18.50 -32.61 -2.25
N GLY A 428 -18.62 -31.99 -3.43
CA GLY A 428 -19.04 -32.67 -4.65
C GLY A 428 -18.07 -33.77 -5.09
N LYS A 429 -16.76 -33.54 -4.97
CA LYS A 429 -15.74 -34.59 -5.22
C LYS A 429 -15.81 -35.70 -4.19
N LEU A 430 -16.07 -35.36 -2.93
CA LEU A 430 -16.22 -36.33 -1.85
C LEU A 430 -17.46 -37.21 -2.09
N LEU A 431 -18.58 -36.63 -2.49
CA LEU A 431 -19.79 -37.35 -2.91
C LEU A 431 -19.51 -38.35 -4.05
N ASP A 432 -18.77 -37.93 -5.07
CA ASP A 432 -18.40 -38.81 -6.19
C ASP A 432 -17.51 -39.99 -5.72
N ALA A 433 -16.63 -39.75 -4.73
CA ALA A 433 -15.78 -40.77 -4.11
C ALA A 433 -16.58 -41.74 -3.20
N VAL A 434 -17.52 -41.22 -2.42
CA VAL A 434 -18.45 -42.00 -1.60
C VAL A 434 -19.31 -42.89 -2.50
N ARG A 435 -19.88 -42.39 -3.59
CA ARG A 435 -20.63 -43.18 -4.58
C ARG A 435 -19.83 -44.33 -5.18
N THR A 436 -18.54 -44.11 -5.42
CA THR A 436 -17.63 -45.17 -5.90
C THR A 436 -17.38 -46.24 -4.82
N THR A 437 -17.30 -45.81 -3.56
CA THR A 437 -17.12 -46.69 -2.40
C THR A 437 -18.42 -47.46 -2.10
N HIS A 438 -19.58 -46.82 -2.19
CA HIS A 438 -20.91 -47.43 -2.11
C HIS A 438 -21.07 -48.57 -3.12
N ARG A 439 -20.74 -48.34 -4.41
CA ARG A 439 -20.76 -49.42 -5.42
C ARG A 439 -19.85 -50.61 -5.06
N SER A 440 -18.69 -50.33 -4.45
CA SER A 440 -17.78 -51.37 -3.97
C SER A 440 -18.35 -52.14 -2.78
N ALA A 441 -18.99 -51.44 -1.83
CA ALA A 441 -19.67 -52.05 -0.69
C ALA A 441 -20.85 -52.92 -1.14
N LEU A 442 -21.65 -52.46 -2.11
CA LEU A 442 -22.76 -53.22 -2.70
C LEU A 442 -22.27 -54.51 -3.36
N GLN A 443 -21.16 -54.46 -4.11
CA GLN A 443 -20.54 -55.65 -4.69
C GLN A 443 -19.99 -56.59 -3.61
N ASN A 444 -19.34 -56.08 -2.56
CA ASN A 444 -18.84 -56.92 -1.48
C ASN A 444 -19.98 -57.61 -0.72
N ALA A 445 -21.11 -56.93 -0.49
CA ALA A 445 -22.31 -57.53 0.11
C ALA A 445 -22.91 -58.64 -0.78
N ALA A 446 -22.96 -58.42 -2.10
CA ALA A 446 -23.39 -59.44 -3.06
C ALA A 446 -22.42 -60.65 -3.11
N ASP A 447 -21.11 -60.42 -3.06
CA ASP A 447 -20.08 -61.47 -3.05
C ASP A 447 -20.14 -62.28 -1.74
N ALA A 448 -20.35 -61.63 -0.59
CA ALA A 448 -20.52 -62.26 0.71
C ALA A 448 -21.74 -63.19 0.77
N GLY A 449 -22.84 -62.82 0.09
CA GLY A 449 -24.05 -63.64 0.00
C GLY A 449 -23.88 -64.96 -0.77
N LEU A 450 -22.77 -65.13 -1.51
CA LEU A 450 -22.45 -66.35 -2.25
C LEU A 450 -21.58 -67.34 -1.46
N LEU A 451 -21.06 -66.95 -0.29
CA LEU A 451 -20.23 -67.82 0.56
C LEU A 451 -21.11 -68.66 1.48
N PRO A 452 -20.97 -70.00 1.48
CA PRO A 452 -21.62 -70.85 2.47
C PRO A 452 -20.90 -70.70 3.83
N ASP A 453 -21.67 -70.40 4.88
CA ASP A 453 -21.29 -70.39 6.30
C ASP A 453 -20.45 -69.19 6.85
N ASP A 454 -20.27 -68.10 6.10
CA ASP A 454 -19.47 -66.93 6.52
C ASP A 454 -20.32 -65.73 7.02
N ALA A 455 -20.90 -65.86 8.21
CA ALA A 455 -21.80 -64.85 8.78
C ALA A 455 -21.12 -63.51 9.13
N ALA A 456 -19.82 -63.53 9.47
CA ALA A 456 -19.09 -62.35 9.93
C ALA A 456 -18.76 -61.37 8.79
N GLU A 457 -18.29 -61.89 7.66
CA GLU A 457 -18.00 -61.12 6.45
C GLU A 457 -19.27 -60.49 5.90
N ARG A 458 -20.39 -61.22 5.93
CA ARG A 458 -21.70 -60.70 5.53
C ARG A 458 -22.15 -59.53 6.40
N ALA A 459 -22.08 -59.67 7.71
CA ALA A 459 -22.43 -58.60 8.64
C ALA A 459 -21.57 -57.34 8.42
N THR A 460 -20.26 -57.52 8.24
CA THR A 460 -19.32 -56.42 7.94
C THR A 460 -19.65 -55.74 6.61
N ALA A 461 -19.98 -56.52 5.56
CA ALA A 461 -20.36 -55.97 4.26
C ALA A 461 -21.68 -55.17 4.32
N GLU A 462 -22.67 -55.65 5.07
CA GLU A 462 -23.96 -54.98 5.29
C GLU A 462 -23.78 -53.67 6.08
N GLU A 463 -22.93 -53.65 7.12
CA GLU A 463 -22.58 -52.44 7.88
C GLU A 463 -21.89 -51.38 7.00
N GLN A 464 -20.88 -51.79 6.22
CA GLN A 464 -20.19 -50.88 5.30
C GLN A 464 -21.11 -50.32 4.21
N LEU A 465 -22.06 -51.12 3.72
CA LEU A 465 -23.07 -50.65 2.79
C LEU A 465 -24.00 -49.60 3.44
N ALA A 466 -24.47 -49.86 4.65
CA ALA A 466 -25.31 -48.92 5.39
C ALA A 466 -24.58 -47.59 5.67
N GLU A 467 -23.29 -47.65 6.04
CA GLU A 467 -22.47 -46.46 6.23
C GLU A 467 -22.29 -45.67 4.92
N ALA A 468 -22.01 -46.35 3.80
CA ALA A 468 -21.85 -45.68 2.51
C ALA A 468 -23.13 -44.94 2.08
N VAL A 469 -24.29 -45.55 2.32
CA VAL A 469 -25.61 -44.94 2.07
C VAL A 469 -25.82 -43.71 2.96
N LEU A 470 -25.47 -43.79 4.24
CA LEU A 470 -25.58 -42.66 5.17
C LEU A 470 -24.70 -41.48 4.74
N LEU A 471 -23.42 -41.73 4.45
CA LEU A 471 -22.49 -40.69 4.00
C LEU A 471 -22.93 -40.06 2.68
N GLU A 472 -23.45 -40.88 1.75
CA GLU A 472 -23.98 -40.38 0.48
C GLU A 472 -25.18 -39.45 0.73
N SER A 473 -26.12 -39.85 1.59
CA SER A 473 -27.29 -39.03 1.96
C SER A 473 -26.88 -37.70 2.58
N GLN A 474 -25.97 -37.71 3.55
CA GLN A 474 -25.50 -36.48 4.22
C GLN A 474 -24.82 -35.50 3.25
N LEU A 475 -24.06 -36.02 2.28
CA LEU A 475 -23.41 -35.21 1.25
C LEU A 475 -24.40 -34.68 0.20
N ILE A 476 -25.46 -35.42 -0.09
CA ILE A 476 -26.57 -34.95 -0.94
C ILE A 476 -27.30 -33.81 -0.24
N ASP A 477 -27.62 -33.95 1.05
CA ASP A 477 -28.26 -32.89 1.85
C ASP A 477 -27.40 -31.62 1.88
N LEU A 478 -26.08 -31.76 1.85
CA LEU A 478 -25.16 -30.62 1.76
C LEU A 478 -25.13 -29.95 0.39
N LEU A 479 -25.52 -30.67 -0.67
CA LEU A 479 -25.42 -30.24 -2.06
C LEU A 479 -26.76 -30.42 -2.80
N PRO A 480 -27.80 -29.66 -2.42
CA PRO A 480 -29.16 -29.86 -2.96
C PRO A 480 -29.22 -29.76 -4.49
N ASP A 481 -28.38 -28.91 -5.10
CA ASP A 481 -28.32 -28.75 -6.56
C ASP A 481 -27.73 -29.97 -7.31
N ARG A 482 -27.19 -30.96 -6.60
CA ARG A 482 -26.59 -32.18 -7.16
C ARG A 482 -27.47 -33.44 -7.06
N GLU A 483 -28.72 -33.30 -6.61
CA GLU A 483 -29.65 -34.43 -6.41
C GLU A 483 -29.96 -35.25 -7.67
N ALA A 484 -29.74 -34.72 -8.88
CA ALA A 484 -30.41 -35.26 -10.08
C ALA A 484 -29.69 -36.38 -10.87
N LYS A 485 -28.64 -37.00 -10.34
CA LYS A 485 -28.04 -38.19 -10.99
C LYS A 485 -28.11 -39.40 -10.07
N THR A 486 -29.32 -39.87 -9.82
CA THR A 486 -29.55 -41.24 -9.36
C THR A 486 -28.86 -42.14 -10.37
N GLN A 487 -27.72 -42.73 -10.00
CA GLN A 487 -27.12 -43.79 -10.81
C GLN A 487 -28.19 -44.85 -10.95
N LYS A 488 -28.59 -45.19 -12.17
CA LYS A 488 -29.44 -46.36 -12.42
C LYS A 488 -28.83 -47.48 -11.60
N GLN A 489 -29.62 -48.09 -10.71
CA GLN A 489 -29.20 -49.28 -9.98
C GLN A 489 -28.74 -50.28 -11.03
N GLU A 490 -27.42 -50.43 -11.17
CA GLU A 490 -26.86 -51.50 -11.97
C GLU A 490 -27.14 -52.78 -11.21
N ASP A 491 -27.71 -53.79 -11.87
CA ASP A 491 -27.86 -55.12 -11.29
C ASP A 491 -26.46 -55.66 -10.97
N VAL A 492 -26.05 -55.53 -9.71
CA VAL A 492 -24.75 -56.00 -9.25
C VAL A 492 -24.81 -57.50 -9.06
N ARG A 493 -24.31 -58.26 -10.04
CA ARG A 493 -24.13 -59.71 -9.91
C ARG A 493 -22.92 -60.02 -9.04
N GLY A 494 -23.11 -60.84 -8.01
CA GLY A 494 -22.03 -61.34 -7.18
C GLY A 494 -20.97 -62.10 -7.99
N ARG A 495 -19.70 -61.94 -7.62
CA ARG A 495 -18.55 -62.68 -8.14
C ARG A 495 -18.09 -63.66 -7.07
N LYS A 496 -17.73 -64.87 -7.47
CA LYS A 496 -17.09 -65.83 -6.55
C LYS A 496 -15.71 -65.30 -6.16
N ARG A 497 -15.54 -64.92 -4.89
CA ARG A 497 -14.24 -64.60 -4.27
C ARG A 497 -13.90 -65.68 -3.24
N THR A 498 -12.62 -65.84 -2.94
CA THR A 498 -12.22 -66.56 -1.73
C THR A 498 -12.47 -65.67 -0.50
N VAL A 499 -12.59 -66.27 0.69
CA VAL A 499 -12.76 -65.54 1.96
C VAL A 499 -11.67 -64.48 2.13
N GLU A 500 -10.39 -64.84 1.96
CA GLU A 500 -9.26 -63.90 2.06
C GLU A 500 -9.36 -62.71 1.09
N GLN A 501 -9.84 -62.94 -0.14
CA GLN A 501 -10.03 -61.88 -1.13
C GLN A 501 -11.18 -60.94 -0.73
N LEU A 502 -12.24 -61.48 -0.12
CA LEU A 502 -13.35 -60.70 0.40
C LEU A 502 -12.92 -59.89 1.62
N THR A 503 -12.22 -60.49 2.60
CA THR A 503 -11.69 -59.79 3.78
C THR A 503 -10.84 -58.59 3.39
N ARG A 504 -9.86 -58.76 2.49
CA ARG A 504 -9.03 -57.64 2.00
C ARG A 504 -9.84 -56.54 1.31
N ALA A 505 -10.92 -56.90 0.61
CA ALA A 505 -11.79 -55.94 -0.04
C ALA A 505 -12.68 -55.19 0.96
N LEU A 506 -13.14 -55.85 2.02
CA LEU A 506 -13.85 -55.25 3.14
C LEU A 506 -12.94 -54.28 3.89
N ASP A 507 -11.71 -54.66 4.25
CA ASP A 507 -10.76 -53.78 4.93
C ASP A 507 -10.49 -52.50 4.12
N LYS A 508 -10.26 -52.66 2.82
CA LYS A 508 -10.04 -51.52 1.91
C LYS A 508 -11.26 -50.60 1.81
N THR A 509 -12.47 -51.18 1.83
CA THR A 509 -13.72 -50.42 1.77
C THR A 509 -13.96 -49.68 3.07
N GLY A 510 -13.78 -50.34 4.21
CA GLY A 510 -13.87 -49.73 5.55
C GLY A 510 -12.87 -48.59 5.74
N GLY A 511 -11.61 -48.76 5.32
CA GLY A 511 -10.61 -47.69 5.36
C GLY A 511 -11.01 -46.45 4.56
N ARG A 512 -11.55 -46.63 3.35
CA ARG A 512 -12.07 -45.54 2.52
C ARG A 512 -13.28 -44.85 3.16
N LEU A 513 -14.20 -45.59 3.77
CA LEU A 513 -15.35 -45.01 4.47
C LEU A 513 -14.91 -44.15 5.66
N GLY A 514 -13.91 -44.60 6.42
CA GLY A 514 -13.29 -43.80 7.48
C GLY A 514 -12.66 -42.50 6.97
N GLU A 515 -11.96 -42.55 5.84
CA GLU A 515 -11.42 -41.36 5.16
C GLU A 515 -12.56 -40.41 4.72
N HIS A 516 -13.62 -40.95 4.11
CA HIS A 516 -14.75 -40.14 3.66
C HIS A 516 -15.50 -39.47 4.80
N ARG A 517 -15.69 -40.19 5.92
CA ARG A 517 -16.30 -39.64 7.14
C ARG A 517 -15.46 -38.50 7.71
N THR A 518 -14.14 -38.65 7.73
CA THR A 518 -13.22 -37.58 8.15
C THR A 518 -13.36 -36.37 7.22
N GLY A 519 -13.33 -36.58 5.91
CA GLY A 519 -13.52 -35.52 4.92
C GLY A 519 -14.88 -34.83 5.01
N LEU A 520 -15.95 -35.57 5.34
CA LEU A 520 -17.28 -34.99 5.55
C LEU A 520 -17.28 -34.10 6.80
N ASN A 521 -16.73 -34.57 7.92
CA ASN A 521 -16.64 -33.79 9.15
C ASN A 521 -15.82 -32.51 8.99
N GLU A 522 -14.77 -32.54 8.16
CA GLU A 522 -13.95 -31.36 7.83
C GLU A 522 -14.70 -30.33 6.97
N ILE A 523 -15.78 -30.72 6.28
CA ILE A 523 -16.49 -29.87 5.32
C ILE A 523 -17.86 -29.41 5.84
N ASP A 524 -18.62 -30.28 6.51
CA ASP A 524 -20.03 -30.06 6.85
C ASP A 524 -20.24 -28.78 7.68
N ALA A 525 -19.65 -28.72 8.88
CA ALA A 525 -19.83 -27.57 9.77
C ALA A 525 -19.27 -26.26 9.16
N PRO A 526 -18.05 -26.21 8.60
CA PRO A 526 -17.53 -24.96 8.04
C PRO A 526 -18.27 -24.51 6.78
N LEU A 527 -18.87 -25.43 5.99
CA LEU A 527 -19.67 -25.06 4.82
C LEU A 527 -21.00 -24.43 5.26
N ARG A 528 -21.66 -24.98 6.29
CA ARG A 528 -22.90 -24.42 6.84
C ARG A 528 -22.68 -23.05 7.47
N GLU A 529 -21.62 -22.89 8.25
CA GLU A 529 -21.21 -21.61 8.84
C GLU A 529 -20.98 -20.56 7.74
N ARG A 530 -20.14 -20.87 6.75
CA ARG A 530 -19.85 -19.94 5.65
C ARG A 530 -21.07 -19.61 4.79
N ARG A 531 -22.01 -20.53 4.59
CA ARG A 531 -23.27 -20.25 3.90
C ARG A 531 -24.11 -19.23 4.68
N THR A 532 -24.13 -19.36 6.01
CA THR A 532 -24.82 -18.43 6.91
C THR A 532 -24.16 -17.06 6.86
N GLU A 533 -22.84 -16.97 7.04
CA GLU A 533 -22.07 -15.72 6.94
C GLU A 533 -22.26 -15.04 5.58
N ARG A 534 -22.24 -15.82 4.48
CA ARG A 534 -22.47 -15.32 3.13
C ARG A 534 -23.85 -14.70 3.01
N GLN A 535 -24.89 -15.37 3.53
CA GLN A 535 -26.26 -14.90 3.46
C GLN A 535 -26.44 -13.63 4.27
N GLU A 536 -25.98 -13.60 5.52
CA GLU A 536 -26.03 -12.43 6.40
C GLU A 536 -25.31 -11.22 5.78
N THR A 537 -24.13 -11.44 5.20
CA THR A 537 -23.37 -10.37 4.52
C THR A 537 -24.09 -9.87 3.27
N ALA A 538 -24.71 -10.77 2.49
CA ALA A 538 -25.48 -10.41 1.31
C ALA A 538 -26.74 -9.60 1.68
N ASP A 539 -27.43 -9.99 2.75
CA ASP A 539 -28.63 -9.31 3.25
C ASP A 539 -28.28 -7.94 3.84
N ASP A 540 -27.18 -7.80 4.59
CA ASP A 540 -26.71 -6.49 5.08
C ASP A 540 -26.33 -5.56 3.92
N LEU A 541 -25.60 -6.08 2.92
CA LEU A 541 -25.25 -5.31 1.71
C LEU A 541 -26.50 -4.84 0.96
N ALA A 542 -27.49 -5.72 0.77
CA ALA A 542 -28.74 -5.38 0.11
C ALA A 542 -29.53 -4.34 0.91
N GLY A 543 -29.64 -4.51 2.24
CA GLY A 543 -30.30 -3.56 3.13
C GLY A 543 -29.66 -2.17 3.11
N ARG A 544 -28.33 -2.09 3.13
CA ARG A 544 -27.60 -0.81 3.04
C ARG A 544 -27.75 -0.13 1.68
N LYS A 545 -27.73 -0.91 0.59
CA LYS A 545 -27.99 -0.38 -0.76
C LYS A 545 -29.41 0.18 -0.85
N GLN A 546 -30.39 -0.50 -0.27
CA GLN A 546 -31.77 -0.01 -0.23
C GLN A 546 -31.88 1.28 0.56
N ARG A 547 -31.32 1.35 1.79
CA ARG A 547 -31.32 2.60 2.58
C ARG A 547 -30.68 3.78 1.85
N ASN A 548 -29.53 3.57 1.19
CA ASN A 548 -28.92 4.61 0.36
C ASN A 548 -29.81 5.01 -0.83
N ALA A 549 -30.53 4.06 -1.44
CA ALA A 549 -31.49 4.35 -2.51
C ALA A 549 -32.65 5.20 -1.97
N ASP A 550 -33.18 4.87 -0.78
CA ASP A 550 -34.23 5.62 -0.10
C ASP A 550 -33.75 7.05 0.20
N VAL A 551 -32.55 7.22 0.78
CA VAL A 551 -31.92 8.54 1.00
C VAL A 551 -31.74 9.29 -0.33
N THR A 552 -31.37 8.60 -1.41
CA THR A 552 -31.24 9.22 -2.75
C THR A 552 -32.58 9.78 -3.23
N THR A 553 -33.72 9.18 -2.87
CA THR A 553 -35.04 9.73 -3.21
C THR A 553 -35.34 11.04 -2.47
N ILE A 554 -34.75 11.23 -1.29
CA ILE A 554 -34.94 12.43 -0.45
C ILE A 554 -34.04 13.58 -0.93
N VAL A 555 -32.73 13.33 -1.08
CA VAL A 555 -31.73 14.40 -1.32
C VAL A 555 -31.09 14.38 -2.71
N GLY A 556 -31.48 13.43 -3.57
CA GLY A 556 -30.85 13.21 -4.88
C GLY A 556 -29.43 12.63 -4.78
N LYS A 557 -28.83 12.33 -5.94
CA LYS A 557 -27.49 11.69 -6.00
C LYS A 557 -26.38 12.60 -5.47
N GLY A 558 -26.45 13.90 -5.77
CA GLY A 558 -25.50 14.89 -5.28
C GLY A 558 -25.58 15.04 -3.76
N GLY A 559 -26.79 15.08 -3.20
CA GLY A 559 -27.02 15.11 -1.77
C GLY A 559 -26.53 13.85 -1.06
N LEU A 560 -26.79 12.65 -1.60
CA LEU A 560 -26.26 11.40 -1.02
C LEU A 560 -24.73 11.42 -0.98
N ALA A 561 -24.05 11.87 -2.05
CA ALA A 561 -22.59 11.94 -2.07
C ALA A 561 -22.04 12.89 -0.99
N GLN A 562 -22.72 14.03 -0.76
CA GLN A 562 -22.37 14.95 0.33
C GLN A 562 -22.60 14.29 1.71
N LEU A 563 -23.78 13.69 1.94
CA LEU A 563 -24.08 12.99 3.19
C LEU A 563 -23.10 11.84 3.44
N GLN A 564 -22.66 11.11 2.41
CA GLN A 564 -21.64 10.08 2.56
C GLN A 564 -20.29 10.65 3.00
N ALA A 565 -19.90 11.83 2.50
CA ALA A 565 -18.69 12.52 2.95
C ALA A 565 -18.83 13.01 4.40
N GLU A 566 -19.99 13.56 4.76
CA GLU A 566 -20.33 13.97 6.13
C GLU A 566 -20.37 12.78 7.10
N ARG A 567 -20.92 11.64 6.69
CA ARG A 567 -20.91 10.39 7.45
C ARG A 567 -19.48 9.90 7.71
N LYS A 568 -18.61 10.00 6.71
CA LYS A 568 -17.18 9.68 6.86
C LYS A 568 -16.48 10.65 7.82
N LYS A 569 -16.84 11.93 7.79
CA LYS A 569 -16.33 12.93 8.74
C LYS A 569 -16.78 12.63 10.17
N LEU A 570 -18.06 12.30 10.38
CA LEU A 570 -18.59 11.87 11.68
C LEU A 570 -17.85 10.65 12.24
N TYR A 571 -17.62 9.64 11.40
CA TYR A 571 -16.84 8.47 11.81
C TYR A 571 -15.48 8.88 12.38
N TRP A 572 -14.73 9.75 11.69
CA TRP A 572 -13.42 10.17 12.18
C TRP A 572 -13.49 11.09 13.40
N LEU A 573 -14.54 11.89 13.55
CA LEU A 573 -14.80 12.66 14.78
C LEU A 573 -14.98 11.69 15.97
N ASP A 574 -15.79 10.64 15.82
CA ASP A 574 -16.00 9.64 16.86
C ASP A 574 -14.72 8.86 17.19
N GLU A 575 -13.96 8.43 16.17
CA GLU A 575 -12.67 7.74 16.35
C GLU A 575 -11.65 8.64 17.07
N THR A 576 -11.63 9.93 16.74
CA THR A 576 -10.75 10.91 17.39
C THR A 576 -11.15 11.13 18.85
N ALA A 577 -12.44 11.30 19.13
CA ALA A 577 -12.95 11.44 20.49
C ALA A 577 -12.64 10.20 21.34
N ARG A 578 -12.81 9.00 20.77
CA ARG A 578 -12.47 7.75 21.44
C ARG A 578 -10.98 7.68 21.74
N ALA A 579 -10.12 7.95 20.75
CA ALA A 579 -8.67 7.93 20.94
C ALA A 579 -8.22 8.91 22.02
N LEU A 580 -8.74 10.15 22.01
CA LEU A 580 -8.48 11.15 23.06
C LEU A 580 -8.95 10.72 24.45
N SER A 581 -9.97 9.86 24.54
CA SER A 581 -10.56 9.46 25.82
C SER A 581 -9.95 8.17 26.39
N THR A 582 -9.39 7.30 25.55
CA THR A 582 -8.99 5.94 25.97
C THR A 582 -7.64 5.45 25.46
N ASP A 583 -7.08 6.06 24.41
CA ASP A 583 -5.86 5.57 23.75
C ASP A 583 -4.63 6.37 24.19
N ILE A 584 -3.94 5.87 25.21
CA ILE A 584 -2.72 6.50 25.71
C ILE A 584 -1.57 6.49 24.69
N ASP A 585 -1.56 5.56 23.73
CA ASP A 585 -0.50 5.48 22.72
C ASP A 585 -0.73 6.47 21.58
N PHE A 586 -1.99 6.88 21.33
CA PHE A 586 -2.29 8.06 20.49
C PHE A 586 -1.76 9.36 21.10
N VAL A 587 -1.73 9.45 22.43
CA VAL A 587 -1.28 10.63 23.17
C VAL A 587 0.24 10.64 23.38
N LEU A 588 0.78 9.57 23.99
CA LEU A 588 2.17 9.41 24.46
C LEU A 588 3.03 8.53 23.55
N LYS A 589 2.74 8.50 22.25
CA LYS A 589 3.56 7.76 21.27
C LYS A 589 5.04 8.15 21.39
N SER A 590 5.92 7.19 21.15
CA SER A 590 7.35 7.47 20.99
C SER A 590 7.58 8.47 19.86
N ARG A 591 8.70 9.21 19.94
CA ARG A 591 9.05 10.21 18.94
C ARG A 591 9.06 9.59 17.55
N ALA A 592 8.19 10.08 16.67
CA ALA A 592 8.02 9.54 15.34
C ALA A 592 8.05 10.66 14.29
N VAL A 593 8.57 10.34 13.10
CA VAL A 593 8.50 11.23 11.93
C VAL A 593 7.12 11.17 11.28
N SER A 594 6.47 10.00 11.33
CA SER A 594 5.12 9.76 10.80
C SER A 594 4.15 9.52 11.94
N ASP A 595 3.01 10.19 11.91
CA ASP A 595 1.90 10.05 12.87
C ASP A 595 2.39 10.13 14.32
N PRO A 596 3.02 11.26 14.71
CA PRO A 596 3.52 11.43 16.06
C PRO A 596 2.38 11.48 17.08
N GLY A 597 2.71 11.19 18.34
CA GLY A 597 1.76 11.35 19.45
C GLY A 597 1.41 12.81 19.70
N ILE A 598 0.26 13.06 20.32
CA ILE A 598 -0.23 14.41 20.65
C ILE A 598 0.83 15.22 21.42
N VAL A 599 1.55 14.61 22.36
CA VAL A 599 2.57 15.33 23.14
C VAL A 599 3.75 15.82 22.31
N GLN A 600 4.10 15.16 21.21
CA GLN A 600 5.11 15.66 20.27
C GLN A 600 4.54 16.84 19.47
N LEU A 601 3.27 16.78 19.07
CA LEU A 601 2.57 17.84 18.33
C LEU A 601 2.27 19.08 19.18
N LEU A 602 2.14 18.91 20.49
CA LEU A 602 2.08 19.99 21.48
C LEU A 602 3.47 20.56 21.82
N GLY A 603 4.54 19.94 21.31
CA GLY A 603 5.92 20.36 21.59
C GLY A 603 6.35 20.08 23.03
N LEU A 604 5.87 19.00 23.65
CA LEU A 604 6.21 18.60 25.02
C LEU A 604 7.34 17.56 25.08
N THR A 605 7.50 16.76 24.01
CA THR A 605 8.55 15.73 23.91
C THR A 605 9.96 16.33 23.81
N GLY A 606 10.94 15.70 24.47
CA GLY A 606 12.36 16.05 24.36
C GLY A 606 12.87 16.08 22.91
N GLY A 607 13.57 17.14 22.53
CA GLY A 607 14.09 17.32 21.17
C GLY A 607 13.05 17.76 20.12
N THR A 608 11.78 17.90 20.51
CA THR A 608 10.75 18.65 19.77
C THR A 608 10.12 19.73 20.64
N GLN A 609 10.74 20.06 21.78
CA GLN A 609 10.27 21.10 22.67
C GLN A 609 10.10 22.41 21.87
N GLY A 610 8.94 23.05 22.02
CA GLY A 610 8.58 24.26 21.29
C GLY A 610 8.12 24.03 19.82
N GLY A 611 8.30 22.81 19.31
CA GLY A 611 7.75 22.35 18.04
C GLY A 611 6.23 22.29 18.05
N GLY A 612 5.65 22.09 16.87
CA GLY A 612 4.21 21.88 16.68
C GLY A 612 3.97 20.95 15.49
N PHE A 613 2.72 20.86 15.04
CA PHE A 613 2.44 20.17 13.77
C PHE A 613 2.96 20.95 12.56
N PHE A 614 3.20 22.25 12.72
CA PHE A 614 3.92 23.11 11.78
C PHE A 614 4.86 24.03 12.56
N THR A 615 6.17 23.93 12.31
CA THR A 615 7.21 24.62 13.12
C THR A 615 8.08 25.53 12.25
N PRO A 616 7.56 26.71 11.85
CA PRO A 616 8.36 27.71 11.15
C PRO A 616 9.54 28.20 12.00
N ASP A 617 10.68 28.51 11.38
CA ASP A 617 11.63 29.44 12.00
C ASP A 617 11.06 30.86 11.84
N PRO A 618 10.72 31.60 12.92
CA PRO A 618 10.37 33.02 12.78
C PRO A 618 11.52 33.77 12.08
N GLU A 619 11.18 34.84 11.35
CA GLU A 619 11.89 35.42 10.18
C GLU A 619 13.32 36.00 10.39
N GLN A 620 14.19 35.23 11.05
CA GLN A 620 15.66 35.12 10.87
C GLN A 620 16.60 35.94 11.73
N GLY A 621 16.61 35.62 13.02
CA GLY A 621 17.85 35.55 13.78
C GLY A 621 17.92 34.34 14.70
N GLY A 622 16.90 33.46 14.63
CA GLY A 622 16.56 32.56 15.72
C GLY A 622 16.23 33.36 16.97
N GLU A 623 15.08 34.03 17.07
CA GLU A 623 14.90 35.01 18.16
C GLU A 623 13.85 34.53 19.18
N ARG A 624 14.18 34.03 20.38
CA ARG A 624 15.49 33.80 21.00
C ARG A 624 15.66 32.37 21.51
N GLU A 625 15.24 31.31 20.80
CA GLU A 625 15.05 31.28 19.34
C GLU A 625 13.70 30.73 18.89
N ALA A 626 13.15 29.81 19.66
CA ALA A 626 11.83 30.09 20.23
C ALA A 626 11.94 29.99 21.80
N ALA A 627 13.01 30.62 22.25
CA ALA A 627 13.60 31.04 23.51
C ALA A 627 13.57 30.35 24.85
N ALA A 628 12.78 29.33 25.08
CA ALA A 628 12.81 28.71 26.41
C ALA A 628 12.45 27.23 26.43
N GLY A 629 12.52 26.59 25.27
CA GLY A 629 12.51 25.15 25.21
C GLY A 629 12.44 24.74 23.78
N THR A 630 13.53 24.91 23.02
CA THR A 630 13.44 25.01 21.56
C THR A 630 14.48 24.30 20.73
N TRP A 631 14.04 23.91 19.53
CA TRP A 631 14.82 23.20 18.55
C TRP A 631 15.09 24.06 17.29
N SER A 632 16.34 24.02 16.81
CA SER A 632 16.90 24.74 15.67
C SER A 632 17.99 23.85 15.04
N ASN A 633 18.09 23.75 13.72
CA ASN A 633 19.22 23.05 13.08
C ASN A 633 19.68 23.66 11.74
N THR A 634 19.99 24.96 11.56
CA THR A 634 20.05 26.11 12.49
C THR A 634 19.65 27.39 11.74
N HIS A 635 18.34 27.62 11.70
CA HIS A 635 17.60 28.75 11.10
C HIS A 635 17.64 28.87 9.57
N GLY A 636 16.49 29.24 9.01
CA GLY A 636 16.27 29.36 7.57
C GLY A 636 15.00 28.68 7.09
N PHE A 637 14.36 27.81 7.87
CA PHE A 637 13.14 27.11 7.47
C PHE A 637 11.90 27.99 7.70
N ASN A 638 11.80 29.04 6.91
CA ASN A 638 10.80 30.11 7.04
C ASN A 638 10.03 30.31 5.73
N LEU A 639 9.12 31.29 5.70
CA LEU A 639 8.33 31.60 4.51
C LEU A 639 9.19 31.79 3.24
N GLU A 640 10.29 32.50 3.35
CA GLU A 640 11.19 32.75 2.21
C GLU A 640 11.87 31.48 1.73
N PHE A 641 12.21 30.53 2.61
CA PHE A 641 12.66 29.20 2.21
C PHE A 641 11.58 28.42 1.47
N PHE A 642 10.35 28.38 1.96
CA PHE A 642 9.25 27.70 1.26
C PHE A 642 9.01 28.31 -0.13
N LYS A 643 9.03 29.65 -0.23
CA LYS A 643 8.88 30.36 -1.50
C LYS A 643 10.03 30.09 -2.46
N SER A 644 11.27 30.12 -1.96
CA SER A 644 12.48 29.85 -2.74
C SER A 644 12.48 28.42 -3.29
N MET A 645 12.18 27.43 -2.43
CA MET A 645 12.01 26.03 -2.85
C MET A 645 11.01 25.89 -4.00
N VAL A 646 9.81 26.49 -3.87
CA VAL A 646 8.78 26.43 -4.92
C VAL A 646 9.21 27.16 -6.19
N GLN A 647 9.82 28.35 -6.05
CA GLN A 647 10.30 29.15 -7.16
C GLN A 647 11.35 28.40 -7.99
N HIS A 648 12.16 27.56 -7.34
CA HIS A 648 13.19 26.74 -7.97
C HIS A 648 12.74 25.29 -8.26
N GLY A 649 11.44 25.03 -8.27
CA GLY A 649 10.87 23.79 -8.82
C GLY A 649 10.64 22.65 -7.83
N PHE A 650 10.75 22.89 -6.52
CA PHE A 650 10.42 21.89 -5.51
C PHE A 650 8.94 21.98 -5.10
N GLU A 651 8.23 20.86 -5.18
CA GLU A 651 6.91 20.70 -4.58
C GLU A 651 7.02 20.57 -3.06
N LEU A 652 6.02 21.12 -2.37
CA LEU A 652 5.89 21.09 -0.92
C LEU A 652 5.08 19.87 -0.48
N GLY A 653 5.65 18.99 0.34
CA GLY A 653 4.93 17.88 0.96
C GLY A 653 3.77 18.33 1.86
N VAL A 654 3.86 19.53 2.45
CA VAL A 654 2.75 20.12 3.23
C VAL A 654 1.50 20.38 2.38
N ALA A 655 1.63 20.45 1.04
CA ALA A 655 0.50 20.66 0.13
C ALA A 655 -0.13 19.33 -0.36
N TRP A 656 0.29 18.18 0.18
CA TRP A 656 -0.29 16.88 -0.15
C TRP A 656 -1.63 16.67 0.55
N ASP A 657 -2.64 16.29 -0.22
CA ASP A 657 -3.99 16.08 0.30
C ASP A 657 -4.04 14.82 1.17
N GLY A 658 -4.50 14.97 2.41
CA GLY A 658 -4.67 13.87 3.37
C GLY A 658 -3.38 13.24 3.91
N GLN A 659 -2.21 13.80 3.56
CA GLN A 659 -0.89 13.32 3.98
C GLN A 659 0.07 14.50 4.12
N SER A 660 -0.24 15.43 5.03
CA SER A 660 0.57 16.65 5.18
C SER A 660 1.98 16.27 5.64
N ASP A 661 2.97 16.51 4.78
CA ASP A 661 4.37 16.22 5.06
C ASP A 661 5.19 17.51 5.09
N THR A 662 5.22 18.14 6.27
CA THR A 662 5.80 19.49 6.42
C THR A 662 7.32 19.53 6.29
N MET A 663 7.99 18.38 6.44
CA MET A 663 9.44 18.26 6.24
C MET A 663 9.83 18.08 4.77
N HIS A 664 8.93 17.55 3.94
CA HIS A 664 9.30 16.99 2.66
C HIS A 664 9.23 17.99 1.51
N PHE A 665 10.25 17.96 0.65
CA PHE A 665 10.26 18.66 -0.62
C PHE A 665 10.82 17.75 -1.70
N GLU A 666 10.15 17.72 -2.85
CA GLU A 666 10.59 16.93 -4.00
C GLU A 666 10.64 17.77 -5.27
N LEU A 667 11.68 17.59 -6.07
CA LEU A 667 11.80 18.25 -7.36
C LEU A 667 10.66 17.76 -8.29
N ALA A 668 9.79 18.67 -8.71
CA ALA A 668 8.58 18.32 -9.48
C ALA A 668 8.91 17.59 -10.79
N GLU A 669 9.98 17.99 -11.47
CA GLU A 669 10.51 17.33 -12.67
C GLU A 669 10.96 15.90 -12.39
N GLY A 670 11.73 15.69 -11.32
CA GLY A 670 12.24 14.38 -10.93
C GLY A 670 11.10 13.42 -10.55
N ARG A 671 10.08 13.93 -9.86
CA ARG A 671 8.84 13.17 -9.56
C ARG A 671 8.15 12.72 -10.85
N ARG A 672 8.04 13.60 -11.84
CA ARG A 672 7.40 13.27 -13.13
C ARG A 672 8.17 12.18 -13.86
N LEU A 673 9.50 12.29 -13.92
CA LEU A 673 10.37 11.27 -14.53
C LEU A 673 10.08 9.87 -13.95
N ALA A 674 10.07 9.77 -12.61
CA ALA A 674 9.82 8.52 -11.92
C ALA A 674 8.41 7.96 -12.21
N THR A 675 7.39 8.82 -12.30
CA THR A 675 6.00 8.39 -12.55
C THR A 675 5.74 7.98 -14.01
N THR A 676 6.30 8.71 -14.99
CA THR A 676 6.04 8.45 -16.41
C THR A 676 6.59 7.09 -16.83
N ASN A 677 7.81 6.76 -16.41
CA ASN A 677 8.43 5.48 -16.75
C ASN A 677 7.76 4.32 -16.00
N ALA A 678 7.41 4.51 -14.73
CA ALA A 678 6.71 3.49 -13.95
C ALA A 678 5.31 3.16 -14.49
N ALA A 679 4.66 4.08 -15.19
CA ALA A 679 3.38 3.83 -15.86
C ALA A 679 3.53 3.09 -17.21
N ALA A 680 4.73 3.08 -17.79
CA ALA A 680 5.01 2.43 -19.07
C ALA A 680 5.41 0.94 -18.91
N HIS A 681 5.74 0.52 -17.69
CA HIS A 681 6.12 -0.85 -17.30
C HIS A 681 5.01 -1.51 -16.50
#